data_AF-A0A396BUX3-F1
#
_entry.id   AF-A0A396BUX3-F1
#
_cell.length_a   1.000
_cell.length_b   1.000
_cell.length_c   1.000
_cell.angle_alpha   90.00
_cell.angle_beta   90.00
_cell.angle_gamma   90.00
#
_symmetry.space_group_name_H-M   'P 1'
#
loop_
_entity.id
_entity.type
_entity.pdbx_description
1 polymer ?
#
loop_
_entity_poly.entity_id
_entity_poly.type
_entity_poly.pdbx_seq_one_letter_code
_entity_poly.pdbx_strand_id
1 'polypeptide(L)'
;MIGVSGKKKIMMKTYLLCGLLGAVVCCSCTENKRLKYALEFAGENRGELEKVLEHYKDSGLKQDAARFLIENMPRYFSYEGWQLDTLKAIHAATVHTDGWVNKEARKKWEHFSYRTLKRVYDAKVIRAEFLIHHIDQAFEVWEKRPWNKYLPFDDFCELILPYRVGDEPLEEWRSWYKERYESILDSLYQGTDVVEATDCLGTYLRQEKDFRYSVELELPHLGAGFLLANRVGSCEASCDFTVYVLRALGIPAATDIYHYGPGKGAGHVWNVLRDTTGGYVPFWFIQTKVERGGNDKREKGKVYRQCFGAQQEKISGIRRDQSVPFPLKDPYLKDVTDDYFPANQVEIEIDSQVNKKYICLGVFTLEGCMPIDITLQKGNKATFTNVEPGILFQPLYFNGLKWVAAGYPFLVDEKGEVKYHKPDFSKKESMDLNRKFLLRQYLKDYLSAVVGSKIEGANHLDFSDACLLYQIVDTPKVSYQAAYPPSEKKYRYIRYTSPPDKPLQLAELQLFRNSDDQEKLCAKVVGGSNTFIADDRFDSLKVNDGDGLTFFLTKEKGAFVTLDLGKAAKIGKIVYMPRNDDNFIRLGDQYELYYQDGFNGWISLGKQVATELTLHYDNIPQNAVLWLRNLSRGKEETVFRNEAGRQVFFVKW
;
A
#
# COMPACT_ATOMS: atom_id res chain seq x y z
N MET A 1 66.37 -36.06 -3.93
CA MET A 1 65.00 -35.98 -3.36
C MET A 1 64.10 -35.20 -4.32
N ILE A 2 63.54 -35.91 -5.29
CA ILE A 2 62.49 -35.41 -6.17
C ILE A 2 61.19 -36.00 -5.62
N GLY A 3 60.20 -35.16 -5.33
CA GLY A 3 58.84 -35.65 -5.11
C GLY A 3 58.12 -35.12 -3.88
N VAL A 4 57.69 -33.85 -3.90
CA VAL A 4 56.54 -33.40 -3.07
C VAL A 4 55.63 -32.39 -3.79
N SER A 5 56.00 -31.84 -4.95
CA SER A 5 55.21 -30.79 -5.63
C SER A 5 53.98 -31.31 -6.42
N GLY A 6 53.93 -32.58 -6.78
CA GLY A 6 52.85 -33.15 -7.62
C GLY A 6 51.53 -33.50 -6.90
N LYS A 7 51.56 -33.79 -5.59
CA LYS A 7 50.37 -34.32 -4.88
C LYS A 7 49.39 -33.25 -4.40
N LYS A 8 49.84 -32.02 -4.10
CA LYS A 8 48.95 -30.92 -3.65
C LYS A 8 48.05 -30.37 -4.76
N LYS A 9 48.52 -30.31 -6.01
CA LYS A 9 47.73 -29.84 -7.16
C LYS A 9 46.63 -30.84 -7.59
N ILE A 10 46.84 -32.14 -7.36
CA ILE A 10 45.85 -33.18 -7.67
C ILE A 10 44.76 -33.21 -6.60
N MET A 11 45.12 -33.18 -5.30
CA MET A 11 44.13 -33.13 -4.21
C MET A 11 43.22 -31.89 -4.29
N MET A 12 43.77 -30.71 -4.60
CA MET A 12 42.98 -29.47 -4.66
C MET A 12 42.00 -29.44 -5.86
N LYS A 13 42.35 -30.10 -6.98
CA LYS A 13 41.42 -30.33 -8.10
C LYS A 13 40.34 -31.34 -7.73
N THR A 14 40.63 -32.39 -6.95
CA THR A 14 39.63 -33.36 -6.50
C THR A 14 38.63 -32.77 -5.49
N TYR A 15 39.06 -31.88 -4.58
CA TYR A 15 38.13 -31.19 -3.67
C TYR A 15 37.26 -30.13 -4.36
N LEU A 16 37.78 -29.43 -5.39
CA LEU A 16 36.94 -28.56 -6.23
C LEU A 16 35.95 -29.37 -7.09
N LEU A 17 36.36 -30.51 -7.64
CA LEU A 17 35.47 -31.39 -8.42
C LEU A 17 34.40 -32.03 -7.52
N CYS A 18 34.74 -32.47 -6.31
CA CYS A 18 33.77 -33.00 -5.33
C CYS A 18 32.87 -31.91 -4.74
N GLY A 19 33.33 -30.66 -4.64
CA GLY A 19 32.50 -29.51 -4.26
C GLY A 19 31.51 -29.11 -5.35
N LEU A 20 31.92 -29.16 -6.63
CA LEU A 20 31.03 -28.94 -7.79
C LEU A 20 30.06 -30.12 -8.01
N LEU A 21 30.49 -31.38 -7.83
CA LEU A 21 29.60 -32.55 -7.87
C LEU A 21 28.63 -32.59 -6.68
N GLY A 22 29.06 -32.14 -5.49
CA GLY A 22 28.18 -32.04 -4.31
C GLY A 22 27.11 -30.96 -4.43
N ALA A 23 27.42 -29.82 -5.06
CA ALA A 23 26.46 -28.76 -5.35
C ALA A 23 25.44 -29.17 -6.44
N VAL A 24 25.89 -29.88 -7.48
CA VAL A 24 24.99 -30.37 -8.56
C VAL A 24 24.09 -31.53 -8.08
N VAL A 25 24.59 -32.41 -7.21
CA VAL A 25 23.80 -33.54 -6.68
C VAL A 25 22.78 -33.08 -5.63
N CYS A 26 23.08 -32.07 -4.82
CA CYS A 26 22.10 -31.53 -3.86
C CYS A 26 20.95 -30.77 -4.54
N CYS A 27 21.22 -30.00 -5.60
CA CYS A 27 20.17 -29.31 -6.37
C CYS A 27 19.28 -30.29 -7.14
N SER A 28 19.87 -31.30 -7.79
CA SER A 28 19.11 -32.32 -8.54
C SER A 28 18.22 -33.20 -7.64
N CYS A 29 18.66 -33.50 -6.42
CA CYS A 29 17.86 -34.25 -5.44
C CYS A 29 16.64 -33.47 -4.93
N THR A 30 16.70 -32.14 -4.91
CA THR A 30 15.59 -31.27 -4.48
C THR A 30 14.58 -31.00 -5.59
N GLU A 31 15.04 -30.79 -6.83
CA GLU A 31 14.19 -30.61 -8.02
C GLU A 31 13.25 -31.82 -8.21
N ASN A 32 13.81 -33.03 -8.15
CA ASN A 32 13.04 -34.26 -8.33
C ASN A 32 11.93 -34.43 -7.25
N LYS A 33 12.15 -33.92 -6.02
CA LYS A 33 11.15 -33.99 -4.95
C LYS A 33 9.98 -33.04 -5.15
N ARG A 34 10.22 -31.82 -5.64
CA ARG A 34 9.15 -30.83 -5.87
C ARG A 34 8.27 -31.24 -7.04
N LEU A 35 8.88 -31.73 -8.12
CA LEU A 35 8.14 -32.20 -9.29
C LEU A 35 7.28 -33.40 -8.94
N LYS A 36 7.87 -34.38 -8.23
CA LYS A 36 7.14 -35.54 -7.72
C LYS A 36 5.96 -35.13 -6.83
N TYR A 37 6.17 -34.19 -5.90
CA TYR A 37 5.09 -33.68 -5.06
C TYR A 37 3.97 -33.04 -5.88
N ALA A 38 4.30 -32.23 -6.90
CA ALA A 38 3.29 -31.60 -7.75
C ALA A 38 2.47 -32.62 -8.54
N LEU A 39 3.12 -33.65 -9.09
CA LEU A 39 2.45 -34.74 -9.81
C LEU A 39 1.56 -35.59 -8.89
N GLU A 40 2.00 -35.87 -7.67
CA GLU A 40 1.17 -36.54 -6.65
C GLU A 40 -0.01 -35.65 -6.23
N PHE A 41 0.25 -34.36 -6.02
CA PHE A 41 -0.77 -33.38 -5.66
C PHE A 41 -1.82 -33.23 -6.77
N ALA A 42 -1.47 -33.39 -8.05
CA ALA A 42 -2.42 -33.33 -9.17
C ALA A 42 -3.52 -34.41 -9.12
N GLY A 43 -3.29 -35.54 -8.47
CA GLY A 43 -4.28 -36.62 -8.34
C GLY A 43 -4.77 -37.10 -9.72
N GLU A 44 -6.07 -37.04 -9.96
CA GLU A 44 -6.69 -37.46 -11.23
C GLU A 44 -6.16 -36.69 -12.44
N ASN A 45 -5.72 -35.44 -12.27
CA ASN A 45 -5.19 -34.61 -13.34
C ASN A 45 -3.69 -34.84 -13.63
N ARG A 46 -3.04 -35.77 -12.93
CA ARG A 46 -1.61 -36.07 -13.11
C ARG A 46 -1.23 -36.36 -14.56
N GLY A 47 -2.09 -37.07 -15.29
CA GLY A 47 -1.85 -37.43 -16.69
C GLY A 47 -1.71 -36.22 -17.61
N GLU A 48 -2.42 -35.13 -17.34
CA GLU A 48 -2.27 -33.89 -18.11
C GLU A 48 -0.89 -33.26 -17.90
N LEU A 49 -0.38 -33.25 -16.66
CA LEU A 49 0.94 -32.70 -16.36
C LEU A 49 2.07 -33.56 -16.94
N GLU A 50 1.93 -34.89 -16.90
CA GLU A 50 2.89 -35.82 -17.52
C GLU A 50 2.93 -35.68 -19.04
N LYS A 51 1.78 -35.41 -19.70
CA LYS A 51 1.75 -35.11 -21.14
C LYS A 51 2.58 -33.87 -21.49
N VAL A 52 2.56 -32.82 -20.68
CA VAL A 52 3.39 -31.62 -20.90
C VAL A 52 4.88 -31.96 -20.78
N LEU A 53 5.27 -32.73 -19.76
CA LEU A 53 6.66 -33.14 -19.55
C LEU A 53 7.18 -34.02 -20.69
N GLU A 54 6.37 -34.95 -21.19
CA GLU A 54 6.72 -35.80 -22.33
C GLU A 54 6.80 -34.99 -23.63
N HIS A 55 5.87 -34.05 -23.84
CA HIS A 55 5.87 -33.17 -25.01
C HIS A 55 7.19 -32.41 -25.16
N TYR A 56 7.79 -31.95 -24.05
CA TYR A 56 9.04 -31.18 -24.05
C TYR A 56 10.30 -31.99 -23.68
N LYS A 57 10.24 -33.32 -23.64
CA LYS A 57 11.30 -34.18 -23.07
C LYS A 57 12.72 -33.96 -23.62
N ASP A 58 12.83 -33.50 -24.86
CA ASP A 58 14.09 -33.21 -25.55
C ASP A 58 14.14 -31.78 -26.10
N SER A 59 13.34 -30.86 -25.53
CA SER A 59 13.20 -29.48 -26.00
C SER A 59 14.04 -28.45 -25.23
N GLY A 60 15.11 -28.91 -24.54
CA GLY A 60 16.03 -28.05 -23.80
C GLY A 60 15.31 -27.14 -22.79
N LEU A 61 15.49 -25.82 -22.93
CA LEU A 61 14.90 -24.82 -22.02
C LEU A 61 13.37 -24.90 -21.91
N LYS A 62 12.66 -25.38 -22.93
CA LYS A 62 11.20 -25.58 -22.82
C LYS A 62 10.84 -26.70 -21.84
N GLN A 63 11.68 -27.74 -21.76
CA GLN A 63 11.54 -28.80 -20.76
C GLN A 63 11.70 -28.24 -19.34
N ASP A 64 12.73 -27.41 -19.14
CA ASP A 64 13.03 -26.80 -17.85
C ASP A 64 11.93 -25.81 -17.44
N ALA A 65 11.37 -25.07 -18.40
CA ALA A 65 10.25 -24.16 -18.18
C ALA A 65 8.98 -24.93 -17.77
N ALA A 66 8.67 -26.05 -18.44
CA ALA A 66 7.56 -26.92 -18.07
C ALA A 66 7.72 -27.47 -16.65
N ARG A 67 8.92 -27.93 -16.29
CA ARG A 67 9.24 -28.39 -14.93
C ARG A 67 9.06 -27.28 -13.91
N PHE A 68 9.62 -26.10 -14.18
CA PHE A 68 9.49 -24.93 -13.31
C PHE A 68 8.02 -24.58 -13.04
N LEU A 69 7.17 -24.55 -14.08
CA LEU A 69 5.74 -24.28 -13.91
C LEU A 69 5.04 -25.35 -13.06
N ILE A 70 5.28 -26.63 -13.35
CA ILE A 70 4.63 -27.76 -12.66
C ILE A 70 5.08 -27.83 -11.19
N GLU A 71 6.37 -27.64 -10.89
CA GLU A 71 6.93 -27.70 -9.53
C GLU A 71 6.39 -26.64 -8.57
N ASN A 72 5.87 -25.53 -9.10
CA ASN A 72 5.28 -24.43 -8.32
C ASN A 72 3.74 -24.45 -8.33
N MET A 73 3.14 -25.22 -9.24
CA MET A 73 1.69 -25.30 -9.45
C MET A 73 0.83 -25.63 -8.22
N PRO A 74 1.26 -26.46 -7.25
CA PRO A 74 0.45 -26.75 -6.05
C PRO A 74 0.10 -25.51 -5.20
N ARG A 75 0.82 -24.39 -5.37
CA ARG A 75 0.52 -23.11 -4.70
C ARG A 75 -0.70 -22.39 -5.28
N TYR A 76 -1.01 -22.62 -6.55
CA TYR A 76 -1.92 -21.81 -7.32
C TYR A 76 -3.31 -22.41 -7.41
N PHE A 77 -4.31 -21.54 -7.28
CA PHE A 77 -5.72 -21.87 -7.30
C PHE A 77 -6.54 -20.63 -7.62
N SER A 78 -7.77 -20.82 -8.06
CA SER A 78 -8.79 -19.77 -8.13
C SER A 78 -9.94 -20.04 -7.16
N TYR A 79 -10.78 -19.02 -6.94
CA TYR A 79 -12.04 -19.18 -6.21
C TYR A 79 -13.23 -19.37 -7.16
N GLU A 80 -14.17 -20.22 -6.79
CA GLU A 80 -15.37 -20.55 -7.58
C GLU A 80 -16.65 -20.19 -6.80
N GLY A 81 -17.56 -19.42 -7.44
CA GLY A 81 -18.88 -19.10 -6.89
C GLY A 81 -19.59 -17.96 -7.64
N TRP A 82 -20.92 -18.07 -7.79
CA TRP A 82 -21.77 -17.09 -8.50
C TRP A 82 -21.70 -15.67 -7.90
N GLN A 83 -21.33 -15.56 -6.62
CA GLN A 83 -21.13 -14.30 -5.93
C GLN A 83 -20.04 -13.46 -6.61
N LEU A 84 -18.97 -14.11 -7.10
CA LEU A 84 -17.88 -13.42 -7.79
C LEU A 84 -18.35 -12.78 -9.10
N ASP A 85 -19.25 -13.43 -9.84
CA ASP A 85 -19.80 -12.88 -11.08
C ASP A 85 -20.64 -11.63 -10.81
N THR A 86 -21.44 -11.67 -9.74
CA THR A 86 -22.23 -10.51 -9.30
C THR A 86 -21.33 -9.36 -8.86
N LEU A 87 -20.31 -9.64 -8.05
CA LEU A 87 -19.36 -8.64 -7.58
C LEU A 87 -18.54 -8.04 -8.72
N LYS A 88 -18.10 -8.84 -9.70
CA LYS A 88 -17.42 -8.36 -10.92
C LYS A 88 -18.32 -7.42 -11.72
N ALA A 89 -19.60 -7.72 -11.89
CA ALA A 89 -20.53 -6.85 -12.59
C ALA A 89 -20.72 -5.50 -11.87
N ILE A 90 -20.87 -5.52 -10.54
CA ILE A 90 -20.93 -4.31 -9.71
C ILE A 90 -19.63 -3.52 -9.85
N HIS A 91 -18.49 -4.21 -9.78
CA HIS A 91 -17.17 -3.60 -9.86
C HIS A 91 -16.91 -2.94 -11.23
N ALA A 92 -17.30 -3.60 -12.33
CA ALA A 92 -17.25 -3.03 -13.68
C ALA A 92 -18.09 -1.75 -13.80
N ALA A 93 -19.27 -1.72 -13.19
CA ALA A 93 -20.12 -0.53 -13.21
C ALA A 93 -19.47 0.69 -12.52
N THR A 94 -18.51 0.47 -11.61
CA THR A 94 -17.82 1.57 -10.92
C THR A 94 -16.94 2.43 -11.83
N VAL A 95 -16.65 1.98 -13.06
CA VAL A 95 -15.98 2.79 -14.08
C VAL A 95 -16.75 4.08 -14.36
N HIS A 96 -18.08 4.06 -14.26
CA HIS A 96 -18.95 5.22 -14.49
C HIS A 96 -19.18 6.10 -13.26
N THR A 97 -18.68 5.67 -12.09
CA THR A 97 -18.81 6.35 -10.80
C THR A 97 -17.45 6.60 -10.17
N ASP A 98 -16.40 6.75 -10.98
CA ASP A 98 -15.03 7.06 -10.53
C ASP A 98 -14.51 6.09 -9.43
N GLY A 99 -14.85 4.80 -9.57
CA GLY A 99 -14.43 3.74 -8.65
C GLY A 99 -15.31 3.55 -7.41
N TRP A 100 -16.33 4.39 -7.21
CA TRP A 100 -17.23 4.31 -6.06
C TRP A 100 -18.34 3.27 -6.27
N VAL A 101 -18.52 2.37 -5.30
CA VAL A 101 -19.61 1.39 -5.28
C VAL A 101 -20.86 2.06 -4.72
N ASN A 102 -22.00 1.82 -5.37
CA ASN A 102 -23.27 2.36 -4.89
C ASN A 102 -23.61 1.82 -3.48
N LYS A 103 -24.34 2.63 -2.71
CA LYS A 103 -24.65 2.34 -1.31
C LYS A 103 -25.34 0.99 -1.08
N GLU A 104 -26.29 0.62 -1.92
CA GLU A 104 -27.04 -0.63 -1.79
C GLU A 104 -26.14 -1.86 -1.97
N ALA A 105 -25.31 -1.86 -3.01
CA ALA A 105 -24.35 -2.91 -3.27
C ALA A 105 -23.31 -3.02 -2.15
N ARG A 106 -22.72 -1.89 -1.73
CA ARG A 106 -21.75 -1.86 -0.63
C ARG A 106 -22.33 -2.48 0.64
N LYS A 107 -23.53 -2.05 1.05
CA LYS A 107 -24.20 -2.58 2.24
C LYS A 107 -24.53 -4.07 2.10
N LYS A 108 -24.98 -4.51 0.92
CA LYS A 108 -25.31 -5.92 0.65
C LYS A 108 -24.09 -6.83 0.80
N TRP A 109 -22.90 -6.35 0.43
CA TRP A 109 -21.69 -7.17 0.35
C TRP A 109 -20.65 -6.88 1.45
N GLU A 110 -20.96 -6.01 2.42
CA GLU A 110 -20.02 -5.57 3.47
C GLU A 110 -19.47 -6.69 4.37
N HIS A 111 -20.20 -7.80 4.49
CA HIS A 111 -19.84 -8.96 5.32
C HIS A 111 -19.48 -10.20 4.49
N PHE A 112 -19.46 -10.09 3.16
CA PHE A 112 -19.05 -11.19 2.31
C PHE A 112 -17.53 -11.23 2.20
N SER A 113 -16.95 -12.42 2.42
CA SER A 113 -15.55 -12.68 2.09
C SER A 113 -15.44 -13.81 1.08
N TYR A 114 -14.78 -13.52 -0.04
CA TYR A 114 -14.52 -14.49 -1.11
C TYR A 114 -13.69 -15.69 -0.61
N ARG A 115 -12.96 -15.53 0.49
CA ARG A 115 -12.11 -16.58 1.08
C ARG A 115 -12.92 -17.79 1.60
N THR A 116 -14.23 -17.63 1.75
CA THR A 116 -15.17 -18.70 2.12
C THR A 116 -15.56 -19.58 0.94
N LEU A 117 -15.28 -19.15 -0.29
CA LEU A 117 -15.61 -19.89 -1.50
C LEU A 117 -14.66 -21.08 -1.72
N LYS A 118 -15.12 -22.03 -2.54
CA LYS A 118 -14.35 -23.21 -2.91
C LYS A 118 -13.10 -22.80 -3.69
N ARG A 119 -11.97 -23.38 -3.31
CA ARG A 119 -10.71 -23.27 -4.06
C ARG A 119 -10.62 -24.35 -5.13
N VAL A 120 -10.22 -23.97 -6.33
CA VAL A 120 -9.94 -24.86 -7.45
C VAL A 120 -8.45 -24.74 -7.79
N TYR A 121 -7.68 -25.77 -7.45
CA TYR A 121 -6.23 -25.77 -7.64
C TYR A 121 -5.86 -26.07 -9.09
N ASP A 122 -4.91 -25.32 -9.65
CA ASP A 122 -4.51 -25.45 -11.06
C ASP A 122 -3.99 -26.84 -11.37
N ALA A 123 -3.16 -27.40 -10.48
CA ALA A 123 -2.63 -28.75 -10.61
C ALA A 123 -3.72 -29.83 -10.77
N LYS A 124 -4.95 -29.55 -10.30
CA LYS A 124 -6.10 -30.45 -10.37
C LYS A 124 -6.96 -30.29 -11.62
N VAL A 125 -6.81 -29.22 -12.40
CA VAL A 125 -7.74 -28.89 -13.50
C VAL A 125 -7.09 -28.40 -14.79
N ILE A 126 -5.82 -27.96 -14.76
CA ILE A 126 -5.14 -27.43 -15.94
C ILE A 126 -4.90 -28.53 -16.97
N ARG A 127 -5.16 -28.22 -18.25
CA ARG A 127 -4.99 -29.15 -19.37
C ARG A 127 -3.58 -29.03 -19.96
N ALA A 128 -3.07 -30.12 -20.53
CA ALA A 128 -1.78 -30.14 -21.20
C ALA A 128 -1.72 -29.12 -22.34
N GLU A 129 -2.79 -29.04 -23.14
CA GLU A 129 -2.95 -28.12 -24.26
C GLU A 129 -2.75 -26.66 -23.84
N PHE A 130 -3.33 -26.25 -22.70
CA PHE A 130 -3.19 -24.90 -22.15
C PHE A 130 -1.72 -24.57 -21.86
N LEU A 131 -1.03 -25.46 -21.14
CA LEU A 131 0.35 -25.23 -20.71
C LEU A 131 1.32 -25.23 -21.89
N ILE A 132 1.15 -26.16 -22.83
CA ILE A 132 1.97 -26.23 -24.04
C ILE A 132 1.80 -24.95 -24.85
N HIS A 133 0.54 -24.54 -25.10
CA HIS A 133 0.27 -23.30 -25.84
C HIS A 133 0.88 -22.08 -25.15
N HIS A 134 0.72 -21.96 -23.83
CA HIS A 134 1.26 -20.83 -23.06
C HIS A 134 2.79 -20.79 -23.06
N ILE A 135 3.45 -21.95 -22.87
CA ILE A 135 4.92 -22.06 -22.92
C ILE A 135 5.42 -21.64 -24.30
N ASP A 136 4.83 -22.15 -25.37
CA ASP A 136 5.26 -21.81 -26.73
C ASP A 136 5.14 -20.31 -27.02
N GLN A 137 4.03 -19.68 -26.61
CA GLN A 137 3.85 -18.24 -26.75
C GLN A 137 4.83 -17.42 -25.89
N ALA A 138 5.16 -17.90 -24.68
CA ALA A 138 6.14 -17.23 -23.84
C ALA A 138 7.54 -17.25 -24.49
N PHE A 139 7.95 -18.38 -25.07
CA PHE A 139 9.20 -18.50 -25.82
C PHE A 139 9.18 -17.64 -27.09
N GLU A 140 8.07 -17.59 -27.83
CA GLU A 140 7.93 -16.77 -29.02
C GLU A 140 8.26 -15.29 -28.73
N VAL A 141 7.64 -14.71 -27.70
CA VAL A 141 7.87 -13.30 -27.35
C VAL A 141 9.22 -13.09 -26.65
N TRP A 142 9.74 -14.10 -25.96
CA TRP A 142 11.07 -14.05 -25.36
C TRP A 142 12.15 -13.97 -26.45
N GLU A 143 12.06 -14.80 -27.48
CA GLU A 143 13.03 -14.88 -28.59
C GLU A 143 12.87 -13.71 -29.60
N LYS A 144 11.63 -13.26 -29.85
CA LYS A 144 11.33 -12.17 -30.79
C LYS A 144 11.97 -10.84 -30.37
N ARG A 145 12.03 -10.55 -29.07
CA ARG A 145 12.36 -9.20 -28.57
C ARG A 145 13.86 -8.96 -28.41
N PRO A 146 14.42 -7.87 -28.95
CA PRO A 146 15.87 -7.64 -28.93
C PRO A 146 16.45 -7.43 -27.53
N TRP A 147 15.67 -6.83 -26.60
CA TRP A 147 16.09 -6.63 -25.21
C TRP A 147 16.21 -7.92 -24.40
N ASN A 148 15.68 -9.04 -24.90
CA ASN A 148 15.76 -10.34 -24.23
C ASN A 148 16.98 -11.17 -24.62
N LYS A 149 17.80 -10.70 -25.58
CA LYS A 149 18.96 -11.44 -26.10
C LYS A 149 19.91 -11.97 -25.01
N TYR A 150 20.03 -11.24 -23.89
CA TYR A 150 20.88 -11.60 -22.75
C TYR A 150 20.09 -11.77 -21.45
N LEU A 151 18.76 -11.95 -21.53
CA LEU A 151 17.94 -12.24 -20.36
C LEU A 151 18.24 -13.68 -19.90
N PRO A 152 18.71 -13.90 -18.67
CA PRO A 152 18.94 -15.24 -18.14
C PRO A 152 17.65 -16.06 -18.11
N PHE A 153 17.77 -17.38 -18.26
CA PHE A 153 16.63 -18.29 -18.25
C PHE A 153 15.82 -18.23 -16.94
N ASP A 154 16.50 -18.11 -15.78
CA ASP A 154 15.81 -17.99 -14.49
C ASP A 154 14.97 -16.71 -14.41
N ASP A 155 15.46 -15.60 -14.98
CA ASP A 155 14.70 -14.35 -15.07
C ASP A 155 13.53 -14.49 -16.06
N PHE A 156 13.69 -15.22 -17.17
CA PHE A 156 12.57 -15.57 -18.06
C PHE A 156 11.48 -16.34 -17.32
N CYS A 157 11.86 -17.35 -16.53
CA CYS A 157 10.94 -18.19 -15.74
C CYS A 157 10.10 -17.39 -14.74
N GLU A 158 10.67 -16.36 -14.11
CA GLU A 158 9.98 -15.53 -13.12
C GLU A 158 9.24 -14.33 -13.73
N LEU A 159 9.76 -13.75 -14.81
CA LEU A 159 9.35 -12.42 -15.28
C LEU A 159 8.53 -12.44 -16.57
N ILE A 160 8.58 -13.50 -17.37
CA ILE A 160 7.86 -13.62 -18.64
C ILE A 160 6.99 -14.88 -18.68
N LEU A 161 7.56 -16.04 -18.35
CA LEU A 161 6.92 -17.36 -18.45
C LEU A 161 5.61 -17.54 -17.66
N PRO A 162 5.40 -16.98 -16.46
CA PRO A 162 4.25 -17.36 -15.63
C PRO A 162 2.91 -17.20 -16.34
N TYR A 163 2.02 -18.18 -16.17
CA TYR A 163 0.67 -18.17 -16.75
C TYR A 163 -0.37 -17.49 -15.87
N ARG A 164 0.03 -17.03 -14.69
CA ARG A 164 -0.82 -16.34 -13.73
C ARG A 164 0.02 -15.49 -12.77
N VAL A 165 -0.64 -14.61 -12.03
CA VAL A 165 -0.07 -13.70 -11.04
C VAL A 165 -0.41 -14.14 -9.61
N GLY A 166 -1.66 -14.51 -9.34
CA GLY A 166 -2.17 -14.69 -7.97
C GLY A 166 -3.22 -15.79 -7.87
N ASP A 167 -4.42 -15.45 -7.38
CA ASP A 167 -5.57 -16.34 -7.21
C ASP A 167 -6.75 -16.05 -8.18
N GLU A 168 -6.45 -15.41 -9.30
CA GLU A 168 -7.38 -15.09 -10.39
C GLU A 168 -7.95 -16.35 -11.09
N PRO A 169 -9.05 -16.24 -11.85
CA PRO A 169 -9.50 -17.32 -12.72
C PRO A 169 -8.42 -17.75 -13.73
N LEU A 170 -8.31 -19.06 -13.99
CA LEU A 170 -7.40 -19.60 -14.99
C LEU A 170 -7.89 -19.23 -16.41
N GLU A 171 -7.12 -18.40 -17.12
CA GLU A 171 -7.49 -17.82 -18.42
C GLU A 171 -6.29 -17.86 -19.40
N GLU A 172 -6.53 -18.13 -20.68
CA GLU A 172 -5.50 -18.08 -21.75
C GLU A 172 -5.25 -16.65 -22.23
N TRP A 173 -4.78 -15.80 -21.30
CA TRP A 173 -4.78 -14.35 -21.48
C TRP A 173 -3.72 -13.82 -22.44
N ARG A 174 -2.60 -14.54 -22.62
CA ARG A 174 -1.43 -14.05 -23.36
C ARG A 174 -1.79 -13.67 -24.80
N SER A 175 -2.60 -14.48 -25.47
CA SER A 175 -3.12 -14.22 -26.81
C SER A 175 -3.89 -12.90 -26.89
N TRP A 176 -4.82 -12.66 -25.96
CA TRP A 176 -5.68 -11.46 -25.98
C TRP A 176 -4.89 -10.16 -25.85
N TYR A 177 -3.89 -10.15 -24.96
CA TYR A 177 -3.04 -8.98 -24.73
C TYR A 177 -2.03 -8.80 -25.86
N LYS A 178 -1.45 -9.88 -26.38
CA LYS A 178 -0.53 -9.81 -27.52
C LYS A 178 -1.24 -9.27 -28.75
N GLU A 179 -2.41 -9.82 -29.12
CA GLU A 179 -3.20 -9.39 -30.29
C GLU A 179 -3.55 -7.90 -30.21
N ARG A 180 -3.92 -7.40 -29.01
CA ARG A 180 -4.30 -6.00 -28.84
C ARG A 180 -3.12 -5.04 -28.90
N TYR A 181 -1.97 -5.38 -28.29
CA TYR A 181 -0.92 -4.40 -28.02
C TYR A 181 0.40 -4.63 -28.78
N GLU A 182 0.60 -5.76 -29.45
CA GLU A 182 1.87 -6.07 -30.11
C GLU A 182 2.17 -5.11 -31.28
N SER A 183 1.22 -4.97 -32.20
CA SER A 183 1.36 -4.05 -33.33
C SER A 183 1.49 -2.59 -32.89
N ILE A 184 0.84 -2.23 -31.78
CA ILE A 184 0.94 -0.91 -31.17
C ILE A 184 2.34 -0.67 -30.63
N LEU A 185 2.88 -1.60 -29.84
CA LEU A 185 4.25 -1.50 -29.33
C LEU A 185 5.26 -1.41 -30.48
N ASP A 186 5.13 -2.27 -31.49
CA ASP A 186 5.99 -2.29 -32.66
C ASP A 186 5.90 -0.94 -33.42
N SER A 187 4.73 -0.31 -33.48
CA SER A 187 4.59 1.02 -34.07
C SER A 187 5.17 2.14 -33.21
N LEU A 188 5.07 2.04 -31.88
CA LEU A 188 5.51 3.07 -30.94
C LEU A 188 7.03 3.08 -30.77
N TYR A 189 7.68 1.92 -30.88
CA TYR A 189 9.10 1.78 -30.55
C TYR A 189 9.81 0.73 -31.41
N GLN A 190 10.94 1.13 -32.01
CA GLN A 190 11.78 0.30 -32.89
C GLN A 190 13.21 0.14 -32.37
N GLY A 191 13.50 0.67 -31.17
CA GLY A 191 14.80 0.56 -30.53
C GLY A 191 14.96 -0.74 -29.73
N THR A 192 15.98 -0.78 -28.87
CA THR A 192 16.33 -1.96 -28.05
C THR A 192 16.25 -1.70 -26.55
N ASP A 193 15.91 -0.50 -26.10
CA ASP A 193 15.79 -0.17 -24.68
C ASP A 193 14.39 -0.52 -24.18
N VAL A 194 14.32 -1.54 -23.32
CA VAL A 194 13.06 -2.01 -22.74
C VAL A 194 12.39 -0.97 -21.83
N VAL A 195 13.15 -0.07 -21.21
CA VAL A 195 12.60 0.99 -20.35
C VAL A 195 11.86 2.02 -21.20
N GLU A 196 12.47 2.43 -22.31
CA GLU A 196 11.86 3.36 -23.27
C GLU A 196 10.63 2.74 -23.95
N ALA A 197 10.75 1.48 -24.40
CA ALA A 197 9.62 0.72 -24.95
C ALA A 197 8.42 0.70 -23.99
N THR A 198 8.69 0.45 -22.70
CA THR A 198 7.67 0.40 -21.65
C THR A 198 7.06 1.77 -21.37
N ASP A 199 7.85 2.85 -21.38
CA ASP A 199 7.35 4.22 -21.16
C ASP A 199 6.46 4.71 -22.32
N CYS A 200 6.87 4.45 -23.57
CA CYS A 200 6.06 4.74 -24.75
C CYS A 200 4.72 4.01 -24.69
N LEU A 201 4.75 2.70 -24.38
CA LEU A 201 3.55 1.89 -24.23
C LEU A 201 2.67 2.37 -23.07
N GLY A 202 3.27 2.69 -21.92
CA GLY A 202 2.54 3.23 -20.76
C GLY A 202 1.84 4.55 -21.07
N THR A 203 2.49 5.43 -21.84
CA THR A 203 1.89 6.69 -22.30
C THR A 203 0.69 6.43 -23.21
N TYR A 204 0.81 5.51 -24.17
CA TYR A 204 -0.32 5.11 -25.02
C TYR A 204 -1.49 4.56 -24.19
N LEU A 205 -1.21 3.66 -23.26
CA LEU A 205 -2.26 2.98 -22.50
C LEU A 205 -3.03 3.95 -21.58
N ARG A 206 -2.34 4.93 -20.97
CA ARG A 206 -3.01 6.01 -20.22
C ARG A 206 -3.92 6.86 -21.12
N GLN A 207 -3.50 7.15 -22.35
CA GLN A 207 -4.32 7.89 -23.32
C GLN A 207 -5.52 7.08 -23.81
N GLU A 208 -5.35 5.77 -24.01
CA GLU A 208 -6.41 4.88 -24.47
C GLU A 208 -7.54 4.77 -23.45
N LYS A 209 -7.21 4.51 -22.18
CA LYS A 209 -8.19 4.37 -21.09
C LYS A 209 -7.51 4.39 -19.72
N ASP A 210 -7.89 5.36 -18.88
CA ASP A 210 -7.47 5.42 -17.48
C ASP A 210 -7.89 4.15 -16.70
N PHE A 211 -7.10 3.83 -15.68
CA PHE A 211 -7.47 2.83 -14.68
C PHE A 211 -8.22 3.50 -13.52
N ARG A 212 -9.40 2.99 -13.16
CA ARG A 212 -10.22 3.52 -12.06
C ARG A 212 -9.93 2.74 -10.77
N TYR A 213 -9.57 3.44 -9.71
CA TYR A 213 -9.24 2.81 -8.43
C TYR A 213 -10.52 2.50 -7.64
N SER A 214 -10.74 1.23 -7.28
CA SER A 214 -11.91 0.79 -6.51
C SER A 214 -11.53 -0.33 -5.55
N VAL A 215 -11.81 -0.16 -4.25
CA VAL A 215 -11.43 -1.08 -3.17
C VAL A 215 -12.56 -1.35 -2.16
N GLU A 216 -13.79 -0.96 -2.48
CA GLU A 216 -14.93 -1.10 -1.56
C GLU A 216 -15.55 -2.52 -1.55
N LEU A 217 -15.09 -3.41 -2.44
CA LEU A 217 -15.51 -4.81 -2.51
C LEU A 217 -14.31 -5.71 -2.22
N GLU A 218 -14.53 -6.74 -1.40
CA GLU A 218 -13.53 -7.80 -1.19
C GLU A 218 -13.60 -8.81 -2.35
N LEU A 219 -12.56 -8.83 -3.20
CA LEU A 219 -12.44 -9.68 -4.37
C LEU A 219 -11.07 -10.38 -4.38
N PRO A 220 -10.95 -11.61 -4.93
CA PRO A 220 -9.65 -12.18 -5.28
C PRO A 220 -8.99 -11.35 -6.41
N HIS A 221 -7.78 -11.75 -6.82
CA HIS A 221 -7.18 -11.24 -8.05
C HIS A 221 -8.19 -11.34 -9.21
N LEU A 222 -8.26 -10.27 -10.00
CA LEU A 222 -9.24 -10.17 -11.08
C LEU A 222 -8.72 -10.89 -12.33
N GLY A 223 -9.62 -11.53 -13.06
CA GLY A 223 -9.27 -12.22 -14.31
C GLY A 223 -8.68 -11.24 -15.33
N ALA A 224 -7.71 -11.72 -16.10
CA ALA A 224 -7.01 -10.92 -17.10
C ALA A 224 -7.99 -10.35 -18.16
N GLY A 225 -9.00 -11.13 -18.56
CA GLY A 225 -10.04 -10.66 -19.48
C GLY A 225 -10.89 -9.53 -18.88
N PHE A 226 -11.24 -9.63 -17.60
CA PHE A 226 -11.98 -8.58 -16.89
C PHE A 226 -11.18 -7.27 -16.84
N LEU A 227 -9.89 -7.34 -16.51
CA LEU A 227 -9.01 -6.18 -16.43
C LEU A 227 -8.79 -5.54 -17.80
N LEU A 228 -8.65 -6.35 -18.85
CA LEU A 228 -8.49 -5.88 -20.23
C LEU A 228 -9.70 -5.07 -20.72
N ALA A 229 -10.92 -5.47 -20.32
CA ALA A 229 -12.15 -4.80 -20.67
C ALA A 229 -12.41 -3.55 -19.81
N ASN A 230 -12.23 -3.65 -18.49
CA ASN A 230 -12.77 -2.66 -17.56
C ASN A 230 -11.74 -1.67 -17.01
N ARG A 231 -10.47 -2.09 -16.79
CA ARG A 231 -9.41 -1.29 -16.12
C ARG A 231 -9.89 -0.65 -14.82
N VAL A 232 -10.38 -1.48 -13.90
CA VAL A 232 -10.89 -1.04 -12.59
C VAL A 232 -10.47 -2.03 -11.51
N GLY A 233 -10.09 -1.50 -10.34
CA GLY A 233 -9.74 -2.31 -9.16
C GLY A 233 -8.74 -1.66 -8.22
N SER A 234 -8.13 -2.48 -7.36
CA SER A 234 -7.11 -2.08 -6.38
C SER A 234 -5.75 -1.78 -7.04
N CYS A 235 -4.75 -1.44 -6.21
CA CYS A 235 -3.37 -1.36 -6.65
C CYS A 235 -2.86 -2.71 -7.19
N GLU A 236 -3.30 -3.84 -6.63
CA GLU A 236 -3.01 -5.19 -7.13
C GLU A 236 -3.59 -5.39 -8.52
N ALA A 237 -4.88 -5.08 -8.72
CA ALA A 237 -5.53 -5.20 -10.03
C ALA A 237 -4.85 -4.35 -11.11
N SER A 238 -4.35 -3.15 -10.75
CA SER A 238 -3.54 -2.33 -11.65
C SER A 238 -2.19 -2.97 -11.97
N CYS A 239 -1.54 -3.57 -10.99
CA CYS A 239 -0.25 -4.24 -11.20
C CYS A 239 -0.42 -5.49 -12.06
N ASP A 240 -1.48 -6.27 -11.83
CA ASP A 240 -1.84 -7.45 -12.61
C ASP A 240 -2.07 -7.09 -14.08
N PHE A 241 -2.91 -6.08 -14.35
CA PHE A 241 -3.15 -5.58 -15.71
C PHE A 241 -1.84 -5.23 -16.42
N THR A 242 -0.96 -4.51 -15.73
CA THR A 242 0.34 -4.10 -16.27
C THR A 242 1.22 -5.32 -16.54
N VAL A 243 1.29 -6.27 -15.60
CA VAL A 243 2.06 -7.51 -15.78
C VAL A 243 1.56 -8.31 -16.98
N TYR A 244 0.24 -8.44 -17.19
CA TYR A 244 -0.30 -9.12 -18.36
C TYR A 244 0.10 -8.46 -19.67
N VAL A 245 -0.02 -7.12 -19.76
CA VAL A 245 0.43 -6.37 -20.94
C VAL A 245 1.91 -6.63 -21.21
N LEU A 246 2.77 -6.42 -20.21
CA LEU A 246 4.22 -6.49 -20.39
C LEU A 246 4.68 -7.91 -20.73
N ARG A 247 4.19 -8.92 -20.00
CA ARG A 247 4.56 -10.32 -20.24
C ARG A 247 4.08 -10.80 -21.60
N ALA A 248 2.89 -10.41 -22.04
CA ALA A 248 2.38 -10.76 -23.38
C ALA A 248 3.22 -10.20 -24.52
N LEU A 249 3.99 -9.14 -24.26
CA LEU A 249 4.84 -8.47 -25.24
C LEU A 249 6.33 -8.84 -25.10
N GLY A 250 6.67 -9.79 -24.22
CA GLY A 250 8.05 -10.20 -23.96
C GLY A 250 8.85 -9.16 -23.18
N ILE A 251 8.19 -8.32 -22.39
CA ILE A 251 8.82 -7.35 -21.49
C ILE A 251 8.91 -8.00 -20.08
N PRO A 252 10.12 -8.18 -19.50
CA PRO A 252 10.28 -8.89 -18.24
C PRO A 252 9.82 -8.03 -17.04
N ALA A 253 8.71 -8.42 -16.42
CA ALA A 253 8.09 -7.63 -15.35
C ALA A 253 7.63 -8.48 -14.15
N ALA A 254 7.62 -7.84 -12.98
CA ALA A 254 7.10 -8.39 -11.74
C ALA A 254 6.37 -7.32 -10.92
N THR A 255 5.89 -7.73 -9.75
CA THR A 255 5.27 -6.87 -8.75
C THR A 255 6.11 -6.92 -7.47
N ASP A 256 6.48 -5.76 -6.97
CA ASP A 256 7.13 -5.60 -5.67
C ASP A 256 6.11 -5.11 -4.63
N ILE A 257 6.30 -5.52 -3.38
CA ILE A 257 5.37 -5.32 -2.27
C ILE A 257 6.10 -4.99 -0.97
N TYR A 258 5.45 -4.19 -0.13
CA TYR A 258 5.62 -4.28 1.32
C TYR A 258 4.25 -4.56 1.96
N HIS A 259 4.20 -5.44 2.97
CA HIS A 259 2.95 -5.76 3.67
C HIS A 259 2.55 -4.67 4.67
N TYR A 260 3.54 -4.00 5.26
CA TYR A 260 3.34 -2.92 6.21
C TYR A 260 4.32 -1.78 5.89
N GLY A 261 3.80 -0.65 5.40
CA GLY A 261 4.59 0.55 5.20
C GLY A 261 4.75 1.35 6.50
N PRO A 262 5.90 2.02 6.73
CA PRO A 262 6.07 2.96 7.83
C PRO A 262 4.94 4.01 7.88
N GLY A 263 4.36 4.23 9.07
CA GLY A 263 3.39 5.32 9.32
C GLY A 263 1.96 5.09 8.86
N LYS A 264 1.73 4.40 7.75
CA LYS A 264 0.37 4.11 7.26
C LYS A 264 -0.13 2.75 7.70
N GLY A 265 0.77 1.79 7.90
CA GLY A 265 0.41 0.41 8.27
C GLY A 265 -0.25 -0.43 7.18
N ALA A 266 -0.64 0.18 6.06
CA ALA A 266 -1.19 -0.54 4.92
C ALA A 266 -0.07 -1.08 4.01
N GLY A 267 -0.33 -2.24 3.42
CA GLY A 267 0.50 -2.77 2.35
C GLY A 267 0.34 -1.98 1.06
N HIS A 268 1.32 -2.08 0.17
CA HIS A 268 1.24 -1.53 -1.17
C HIS A 268 2.02 -2.37 -2.15
N VAL A 269 1.57 -2.38 -3.41
CA VAL A 269 2.20 -3.08 -4.51
C VAL A 269 2.44 -2.13 -5.67
N TRP A 270 3.52 -2.36 -6.42
CA TRP A 270 3.85 -1.62 -7.62
C TRP A 270 4.59 -2.51 -8.61
N ASN A 271 4.62 -2.11 -9.88
CA ASN A 271 5.30 -2.88 -10.90
C ASN A 271 6.81 -2.58 -10.91
N VAL A 272 7.58 -3.57 -11.29
CA VAL A 272 8.99 -3.43 -11.62
C VAL A 272 9.27 -4.04 -12.97
N LEU A 273 10.17 -3.39 -13.70
CA LEU A 273 10.68 -3.82 -14.99
C LEU A 273 12.16 -4.19 -14.82
N ARG A 274 12.57 -5.37 -15.31
CA ARG A 274 13.99 -5.69 -15.38
C ARG A 274 14.58 -5.13 -16.67
N ASP A 275 15.62 -4.32 -16.56
CA ASP A 275 16.28 -3.73 -17.71
C ASP A 275 17.34 -4.67 -18.32
N THR A 276 17.93 -4.23 -19.44
CA THR A 276 18.97 -4.99 -20.15
C THR A 276 20.31 -5.06 -19.41
N THR A 277 20.51 -4.25 -18.36
CA THR A 277 21.71 -4.28 -17.52
C THR A 277 21.58 -5.26 -16.35
N GLY A 278 20.36 -5.71 -16.05
CA GLY A 278 20.05 -6.54 -14.89
C GLY A 278 19.45 -5.77 -13.72
N GLY A 279 19.41 -4.43 -13.80
CA GLY A 279 18.75 -3.59 -12.81
C GLY A 279 17.24 -3.66 -12.90
N TYR A 280 16.56 -3.34 -11.79
CA TYR A 280 15.11 -3.26 -11.73
C TYR A 280 14.65 -1.80 -11.64
N VAL A 281 13.70 -1.44 -12.47
CA VAL A 281 13.12 -0.10 -12.57
C VAL A 281 11.71 -0.13 -12.00
N PRO A 282 11.46 0.46 -10.82
CA PRO A 282 10.12 0.55 -10.26
C PRO A 282 9.32 1.64 -10.96
N PHE A 283 8.04 1.38 -11.16
CA PHE A 283 7.12 2.35 -11.73
C PHE A 283 5.70 2.06 -11.30
N TRP A 284 4.85 3.08 -11.41
CA TRP A 284 3.41 2.90 -11.28
C TRP A 284 2.74 3.30 -12.58
N PHE A 285 2.32 2.27 -13.32
CA PHE A 285 1.82 2.38 -14.68
C PHE A 285 0.76 3.48 -14.88
N ILE A 286 -0.14 3.65 -13.91
CA ILE A 286 -1.25 4.62 -13.99
C ILE A 286 -0.76 6.07 -13.88
N GLN A 287 0.35 6.32 -13.18
CA GLN A 287 0.67 7.68 -12.73
C GLN A 287 2.09 8.16 -13.03
N THR A 288 3.04 7.25 -13.23
CA THR A 288 4.45 7.62 -13.38
C THR A 288 4.97 7.29 -14.76
N LYS A 289 5.95 8.10 -15.18
CA LYS A 289 6.87 7.75 -16.25
C LYS A 289 7.69 6.52 -15.83
N VAL A 290 8.08 5.68 -16.79
CA VAL A 290 9.01 4.58 -16.53
C VAL A 290 10.42 5.09 -16.84
N GLU A 291 11.24 5.26 -15.81
CA GLU A 291 12.59 5.81 -15.97
C GLU A 291 13.58 5.22 -14.96
N ARG A 292 14.81 4.99 -15.43
CA ARG A 292 15.91 4.51 -14.57
C ARG A 292 16.22 5.55 -13.50
N GLY A 293 16.39 5.10 -12.26
CA GLY A 293 16.60 5.98 -11.11
C GLY A 293 15.32 6.69 -10.62
N GLY A 294 14.15 6.36 -11.18
CA GLY A 294 12.87 6.83 -10.67
C GLY A 294 12.66 6.41 -9.20
N ASN A 295 12.11 7.33 -8.40
CA ASN A 295 11.82 7.10 -6.99
C ASN A 295 10.50 7.77 -6.60
N ASP A 296 9.57 6.97 -6.08
CA ASP A 296 8.27 7.45 -5.57
C ASP A 296 8.33 8.09 -4.18
N LYS A 297 9.53 8.15 -3.59
CA LYS A 297 9.84 8.71 -2.26
C LYS A 297 9.10 8.04 -1.10
N ARG A 298 8.38 6.93 -1.34
CA ARG A 298 7.70 6.18 -0.30
C ARG A 298 8.73 5.51 0.59
N GLU A 299 8.53 5.67 1.89
CA GLU A 299 9.20 4.88 2.92
C GLU A 299 8.67 3.44 2.83
N LYS A 300 9.57 2.46 2.69
CA LYS A 300 9.27 1.04 2.40
C LYS A 300 9.58 0.13 3.57
N GLY A 301 10.62 0.43 4.36
CA GLY A 301 11.23 -0.42 5.39
C GLY A 301 11.96 -1.62 4.79
N LYS A 302 11.21 -2.49 4.12
CA LYS A 302 11.65 -3.68 3.41
C LYS A 302 10.80 -3.86 2.15
N VAL A 303 11.41 -4.31 1.07
CA VAL A 303 10.72 -4.60 -0.20
C VAL A 303 10.87 -6.06 -0.55
N TYR A 304 9.77 -6.67 -0.93
CA TYR A 304 9.73 -8.05 -1.39
C TYR A 304 9.19 -8.14 -2.82
N ARG A 305 9.83 -8.91 -3.69
CA ARG A 305 9.33 -9.23 -5.02
C ARG A 305 8.45 -10.46 -4.95
N GLN A 306 7.28 -10.39 -5.57
CA GLN A 306 6.42 -11.54 -5.79
C GLN A 306 7.02 -12.40 -6.91
N CYS A 307 7.44 -13.60 -6.55
CA CYS A 307 7.99 -14.59 -7.47
C CYS A 307 6.95 -15.67 -7.79
N PHE A 308 7.01 -16.22 -8.99
CA PHE A 308 6.27 -17.42 -9.34
C PHE A 308 6.92 -18.66 -8.70
N GLY A 309 8.25 -18.69 -8.70
CA GLY A 309 9.06 -19.74 -8.11
C GLY A 309 9.20 -19.61 -6.59
N ALA A 310 9.17 -20.73 -5.87
CA ALA A 310 9.57 -20.75 -4.47
C ALA A 310 11.07 -20.44 -4.34
N GLN A 311 11.39 -19.43 -3.55
CA GLN A 311 12.73 -18.89 -3.32
C GLN A 311 13.55 -19.78 -2.37
N GLN A 312 14.79 -19.41 -2.06
CA GLN A 312 15.56 -20.08 -1.00
C GLN A 312 15.10 -19.64 0.39
N GLU A 313 15.26 -20.51 1.38
CA GLU A 313 14.95 -20.16 2.77
C GLU A 313 15.99 -19.19 3.33
N LYS A 314 15.53 -18.02 3.82
CA LYS A 314 16.39 -17.08 4.55
C LYS A 314 16.99 -17.69 5.82
N ILE A 315 16.20 -18.50 6.52
CA ILE A 315 16.61 -19.25 7.72
C ILE A 315 16.23 -20.71 7.49
N SER A 316 17.19 -21.62 7.59
CA SER A 316 16.95 -23.05 7.37
C SER A 316 15.82 -23.59 8.25
N GLY A 317 14.84 -24.23 7.61
CA GLY A 317 13.67 -24.83 8.25
C GLY A 317 12.55 -23.86 8.62
N ILE A 318 12.68 -22.56 8.33
CA ILE A 318 11.68 -21.54 8.71
C ILE A 318 10.29 -21.82 8.15
N ARG A 319 10.19 -22.42 6.95
CA ARG A 319 8.89 -22.69 6.31
C ARG A 319 8.05 -23.70 7.08
N ARG A 320 8.72 -24.65 7.75
CA ARG A 320 8.07 -25.70 8.55
C ARG A 320 7.79 -25.27 9.97
N ASP A 321 8.38 -24.16 10.42
CA ASP A 321 8.18 -23.64 11.77
C ASP A 321 6.80 -22.98 11.88
N GLN A 322 5.92 -23.58 12.69
CA GLN A 322 4.55 -23.08 12.89
C GLN A 322 4.51 -21.82 13.76
N SER A 323 5.57 -21.52 14.51
CA SER A 323 5.65 -20.31 15.34
C SER A 323 5.88 -19.04 14.53
N VAL A 324 6.33 -19.16 13.28
CA VAL A 324 6.58 -18.02 12.39
C VAL A 324 5.31 -17.69 11.58
N PRO A 325 4.81 -16.45 11.62
CA PRO A 325 3.67 -16.02 10.82
C PRO A 325 3.92 -16.11 9.31
N PHE A 326 2.85 -16.37 8.55
CA PHE A 326 2.94 -16.64 7.11
C PHE A 326 3.67 -15.57 6.28
N PRO A 327 3.42 -14.25 6.45
CA PRO A 327 4.11 -13.23 5.63
C PRO A 327 5.64 -13.23 5.80
N LEU A 328 6.16 -13.66 6.95
CA LEU A 328 7.61 -13.67 7.24
C LEU A 328 8.31 -14.95 6.75
N LYS A 329 7.54 -15.94 6.29
CA LYS A 329 8.04 -17.23 5.80
C LYS A 329 7.49 -17.60 4.42
N ASP A 330 6.82 -16.67 3.75
CA ASP A 330 6.23 -16.92 2.43
C ASP A 330 7.35 -17.32 1.46
N PRO A 331 7.33 -18.55 0.92
CA PRO A 331 8.37 -19.00 0.01
C PRO A 331 8.41 -18.23 -1.31
N TYR A 332 7.37 -17.49 -1.67
CA TYR A 332 7.25 -16.81 -2.96
C TYR A 332 7.57 -15.31 -2.89
N LEU A 333 8.13 -14.85 -1.76
CA LEU A 333 8.62 -13.49 -1.58
C LEU A 333 10.15 -13.48 -1.51
N LYS A 334 10.77 -12.74 -2.43
CA LYS A 334 12.22 -12.48 -2.43
C LYS A 334 12.49 -11.10 -1.87
N ASP A 335 13.34 -10.99 -0.85
CA ASP A 335 13.83 -9.69 -0.39
C ASP A 335 14.66 -9.04 -1.50
N VAL A 336 14.21 -7.87 -1.95
CA VAL A 336 14.83 -7.08 -3.02
C VAL A 336 15.05 -5.64 -2.56
N THR A 337 15.15 -5.43 -1.24
CA THR A 337 15.35 -4.08 -0.69
C THR A 337 16.64 -3.43 -1.20
N ASP A 338 17.63 -4.23 -1.60
CA ASP A 338 18.87 -3.82 -2.23
C ASP A 338 18.74 -3.34 -3.69
N ASP A 339 17.62 -3.61 -4.37
CA ASP A 339 17.29 -2.99 -5.67
C ASP A 339 16.95 -1.49 -5.49
N TYR A 340 16.58 -1.06 -4.28
CA TYR A 340 16.11 0.30 -3.97
C TYR A 340 17.11 1.11 -3.14
N PHE A 341 17.91 0.44 -2.31
CA PHE A 341 18.83 1.06 -1.36
C PHE A 341 20.17 0.31 -1.38
N PRO A 342 21.30 0.95 -1.07
CA PRO A 342 22.57 0.24 -0.95
C PRO A 342 22.47 -0.94 0.02
N ALA A 343 22.94 -2.11 -0.41
CA ALA A 343 22.97 -3.31 0.44
C ALA A 343 23.73 -3.02 1.73
N ASN A 344 23.17 -3.45 2.86
CA ASN A 344 23.73 -3.22 4.18
C ASN A 344 23.44 -4.38 5.13
N GLN A 345 24.13 -4.36 6.27
CA GLN A 345 23.91 -5.29 7.37
C GLN A 345 23.83 -4.52 8.68
N VAL A 346 22.73 -4.71 9.40
CA VAL A 346 22.39 -3.95 10.60
C VAL A 346 22.34 -4.89 11.78
N GLU A 347 23.28 -4.73 12.70
CA GLU A 347 23.30 -5.45 13.97
C GLU A 347 22.67 -4.60 15.07
N ILE A 348 21.68 -5.16 15.77
CA ILE A 348 20.93 -4.46 16.80
C ILE A 348 21.03 -5.15 18.16
N GLU A 349 20.90 -4.36 19.21
CA GLU A 349 20.85 -4.77 20.60
C GLU A 349 19.45 -5.31 20.96
N ILE A 350 19.44 -6.44 21.63
CA ILE A 350 18.27 -7.06 22.23
C ILE A 350 18.44 -7.03 23.75
N ASP A 351 17.35 -6.71 24.46
CA ASP A 351 17.35 -6.69 25.91
C ASP A 351 17.74 -8.06 26.48
N SER A 352 18.56 -8.07 27.54
CA SER A 352 19.11 -9.29 28.11
C SER A 352 18.03 -10.23 28.69
N GLN A 353 16.84 -9.72 28.97
CA GLN A 353 15.69 -10.51 29.44
C GLN A 353 14.99 -11.26 28.30
N VAL A 354 15.25 -10.90 27.05
CA VAL A 354 14.63 -11.55 25.89
C VAL A 354 15.46 -12.78 25.50
N ASN A 355 14.83 -13.96 25.56
CA ASN A 355 15.40 -15.21 25.06
C ASN A 355 14.40 -15.88 24.11
N LYS A 356 14.54 -15.60 22.82
CA LYS A 356 13.67 -16.12 21.76
C LYS A 356 14.49 -16.63 20.59
N LYS A 357 13.99 -17.66 19.90
CA LYS A 357 14.63 -18.17 18.69
C LYS A 357 14.70 -17.11 17.58
N TYR A 358 13.60 -16.37 17.43
CA TYR A 358 13.43 -15.39 16.37
C TYR A 358 13.23 -13.98 16.93
N ILE A 359 13.88 -13.02 16.27
CA ILE A 359 13.66 -11.58 16.46
C ILE A 359 13.16 -11.03 15.12
N CYS A 360 12.17 -10.14 15.19
CA CYS A 360 11.61 -9.48 14.03
C CYS A 360 12.03 -8.00 13.98
N LEU A 361 12.23 -7.49 12.77
CA LEU A 361 12.36 -6.07 12.49
C LEU A 361 10.94 -5.52 12.37
N GLY A 362 10.57 -4.57 13.24
CA GLY A 362 9.25 -3.99 13.28
C GLY A 362 9.20 -2.55 12.80
N VAL A 363 8.10 -2.15 12.18
CA VAL A 363 7.75 -0.76 11.88
C VAL A 363 6.48 -0.36 12.61
N PHE A 364 6.35 0.91 12.98
CA PHE A 364 5.14 1.42 13.62
C PHE A 364 4.02 1.61 12.58
N THR A 365 2.86 1.05 12.89
CA THR A 365 1.65 1.08 12.06
C THR A 365 0.45 1.57 12.88
N LEU A 366 -0.70 1.76 12.23
CA LEU A 366 -1.96 2.09 12.91
C LEU A 366 -2.43 1.01 13.91
N GLU A 367 -1.93 -0.22 13.77
CA GLU A 367 -2.25 -1.36 14.65
C GLU A 367 -1.16 -1.60 15.71
N GLY A 368 -0.17 -0.70 15.80
CA GLY A 368 1.03 -0.84 16.62
C GLY A 368 2.24 -1.31 15.81
N CYS A 369 3.28 -1.81 16.48
CA CYS A 369 4.49 -2.25 15.80
C CYS A 369 4.27 -3.62 15.13
N MET A 370 4.40 -3.67 13.79
CA MET A 370 4.21 -4.88 13.00
C MET A 370 5.53 -5.39 12.42
N PRO A 371 5.78 -6.71 12.40
CA PRO A 371 7.01 -7.26 11.87
C PRO A 371 7.01 -7.23 10.34
N ILE A 372 8.13 -6.81 9.76
CA ILE A 372 8.35 -6.78 8.31
C ILE A 372 9.52 -7.64 7.88
N ASP A 373 10.39 -8.06 8.79
CA ASP A 373 11.47 -9.01 8.53
C ASP A 373 11.81 -9.83 9.77
N ILE A 374 12.53 -10.94 9.60
CA ILE A 374 12.86 -11.90 10.67
C ILE A 374 14.31 -12.39 10.59
N THR A 375 14.92 -12.62 11.76
CA THR A 375 16.27 -13.18 11.90
C THR A 375 16.40 -14.03 13.16
N LEU A 376 17.53 -14.73 13.30
CA LEU A 376 17.86 -15.50 14.51
C LEU A 376 18.45 -14.59 15.59
N GLN A 377 18.06 -14.82 16.84
CA GLN A 377 18.75 -14.21 17.98
C GLN A 377 20.12 -14.88 18.19
N LYS A 378 21.16 -14.08 18.47
CA LYS A 378 22.49 -14.55 18.88
C LYS A 378 22.94 -13.78 20.12
N GLY A 379 22.79 -14.40 21.30
CA GLY A 379 23.03 -13.71 22.57
C GLY A 379 22.07 -12.52 22.73
N ASN A 380 22.61 -11.35 23.04
CA ASN A 380 21.85 -10.10 23.15
C ASN A 380 21.81 -9.30 21.83
N LYS A 381 21.95 -9.97 20.68
CA LYS A 381 22.02 -9.33 19.38
C LYS A 381 21.16 -10.03 18.33
N ALA A 382 20.76 -9.27 17.32
CA ALA A 382 20.09 -9.74 16.11
C ALA A 382 20.65 -8.99 14.90
N THR A 383 20.74 -9.65 13.75
CA THR A 383 21.32 -9.04 12.54
C THR A 383 20.36 -9.16 11.37
N PHE A 384 20.06 -8.02 10.74
CA PHE A 384 19.21 -7.89 9.56
C PHE A 384 20.06 -7.46 8.36
N THR A 385 19.61 -7.82 7.16
CA THR A 385 20.24 -7.43 5.89
C THR A 385 19.29 -6.57 5.08
N ASN A 386 19.83 -5.69 4.24
CA ASN A 386 19.10 -4.84 3.30
C ASN A 386 17.98 -4.03 3.98
N VAL A 387 18.34 -3.23 4.98
CA VAL A 387 17.39 -2.41 5.76
C VAL A 387 17.37 -0.99 5.20
N GLU A 388 16.19 -0.43 4.90
CA GLU A 388 16.09 0.95 4.42
C GLU A 388 16.61 1.97 5.46
N PRO A 389 17.57 2.84 5.10
CA PRO A 389 18.02 3.93 5.96
C PRO A 389 16.93 4.98 6.25
N GLY A 390 16.99 5.59 7.42
CA GLY A 390 16.12 6.71 7.80
C GLY A 390 14.73 6.33 8.30
N ILE A 391 14.41 5.03 8.36
CA ILE A 391 13.15 4.51 8.92
C ILE A 391 13.32 4.18 10.40
N LEU A 392 12.32 4.55 11.22
CA LEU A 392 12.28 4.16 12.63
C LEU A 392 11.83 2.71 12.74
N PHE A 393 12.73 1.86 13.20
CA PHE A 393 12.47 0.45 13.46
C PHE A 393 12.39 0.16 14.97
N GLN A 394 11.77 -0.97 15.29
CA GLN A 394 11.67 -1.49 16.64
C GLN A 394 11.99 -3.00 16.59
N PRO A 395 12.95 -3.52 17.37
CA PRO A 395 13.11 -4.95 17.52
C PRO A 395 11.89 -5.53 18.23
N LEU A 396 11.34 -6.62 17.70
CA LEU A 396 10.13 -7.28 18.20
C LEU A 396 10.33 -8.77 18.43
N TYR A 397 9.58 -9.33 19.36
CA TYR A 397 9.33 -10.77 19.45
C TYR A 397 7.86 -11.06 19.75
N PHE A 398 7.42 -12.28 19.43
CA PHE A 398 6.07 -12.73 19.77
C PHE A 398 6.07 -13.37 21.17
N ASN A 399 5.25 -12.83 22.09
CA ASN A 399 5.17 -13.35 23.46
C ASN A 399 4.12 -14.46 23.64
N GLY A 400 3.42 -14.85 22.58
CA GLY A 400 2.30 -15.81 22.60
C GLY A 400 0.94 -15.14 22.37
N LEU A 401 0.82 -13.83 22.61
CA LEU A 401 -0.41 -13.07 22.44
C LEU A 401 -0.27 -11.97 21.40
N LYS A 402 0.82 -11.20 21.46
CA LYS A 402 1.06 -10.06 20.58
C LYS A 402 2.55 -9.83 20.33
N TRP A 403 2.83 -8.98 19.36
CA TRP A 403 4.17 -8.41 19.17
C TRP A 403 4.49 -7.46 20.30
N VAL A 404 5.66 -7.64 20.90
CA VAL A 404 6.18 -6.78 21.97
C VAL A 404 7.62 -6.40 21.67
N ALA A 405 8.07 -5.29 22.24
CA ALA A 405 9.41 -4.77 22.06
C ALA A 405 10.46 -5.72 22.64
N ALA A 406 11.53 -5.96 21.89
CA ALA A 406 12.68 -6.75 22.31
C ALA A 406 13.89 -5.88 22.72
N GLY A 407 13.77 -4.56 22.64
CA GLY A 407 14.86 -3.59 22.79
C GLY A 407 14.36 -2.18 22.47
N TYR A 408 15.25 -1.20 22.32
CA TYR A 408 14.86 0.19 22.02
C TYR A 408 14.59 0.42 20.52
N PRO A 409 13.72 1.39 20.17
CA PRO A 409 13.57 1.86 18.80
C PRO A 409 14.89 2.41 18.28
N PHE A 410 15.11 2.31 16.98
CA PHE A 410 16.36 2.75 16.36
C PHE A 410 16.15 3.25 14.93
N LEU A 411 17.04 4.13 14.51
CA LEU A 411 17.23 4.53 13.12
C LEU A 411 18.51 3.89 12.58
N VAL A 412 18.51 3.62 11.27
CA VAL A 412 19.71 3.25 10.52
C VAL A 412 20.08 4.44 9.64
N ASP A 413 21.33 4.88 9.66
CA ASP A 413 21.79 5.94 8.77
C ASP A 413 22.24 5.39 7.40
N GLU A 414 22.63 6.27 6.47
CA GLU A 414 23.06 5.89 5.12
C GLU A 414 24.33 5.03 5.10
N LYS A 415 25.09 4.99 6.20
CA LYS A 415 26.30 4.16 6.36
C LYS A 415 25.99 2.82 7.03
N GLY A 416 24.75 2.59 7.44
CA GLY A 416 24.34 1.40 8.18
C GLY A 416 24.58 1.50 9.70
N GLU A 417 24.92 2.68 10.23
CA GLU A 417 25.11 2.87 11.66
C GLU A 417 23.76 2.97 12.38
N VAL A 418 23.66 2.32 13.54
CA VAL A 418 22.45 2.25 14.34
C VAL A 418 22.43 3.35 15.39
N LYS A 419 21.39 4.18 15.37
CA LYS A 419 21.13 5.20 16.39
C LYS A 419 19.89 4.86 17.19
N TYR A 420 20.06 4.56 18.48
CA TYR A 420 18.96 4.22 19.37
C TYR A 420 18.25 5.45 19.93
N HIS A 421 16.94 5.32 20.06
CA HIS A 421 16.06 6.23 20.78
C HIS A 421 15.82 5.72 22.21
N LYS A 422 16.84 5.87 23.06
CA LYS A 422 16.77 5.60 24.50
C LYS A 422 16.31 6.88 25.22
N PRO A 423 15.18 6.86 25.96
CA PRO A 423 14.71 8.03 26.70
C PRO A 423 15.73 8.51 27.74
N ASP A 424 16.10 9.79 27.72
CA ASP A 424 17.00 10.41 28.69
C ASP A 424 16.21 11.28 29.67
N PHE A 425 16.10 10.82 30.92
CA PHE A 425 15.39 11.52 31.99
C PHE A 425 16.22 12.60 32.70
N SER A 426 17.52 12.69 32.43
CA SER A 426 18.37 13.74 32.99
C SER A 426 18.04 15.11 32.38
N LYS A 427 17.43 15.12 31.19
CA LYS A 427 16.99 16.30 30.46
C LYS A 427 15.53 16.16 30.10
N LYS A 428 14.73 17.11 30.57
CA LYS A 428 13.29 17.12 30.37
C LYS A 428 12.88 18.34 29.57
N GLU A 429 11.97 18.11 28.63
CA GLU A 429 11.44 19.13 27.74
C GLU A 429 9.92 19.20 27.88
N SER A 430 9.35 20.26 27.31
CA SER A 430 7.92 20.40 27.11
C SER A 430 7.61 20.53 25.62
N MET A 431 6.35 20.31 25.25
CA MET A 431 5.88 20.42 23.87
C MET A 431 4.38 20.68 23.82
N ASP A 432 3.98 21.52 22.87
CA ASP A 432 2.59 21.72 22.48
C ASP A 432 2.24 20.83 21.29
N LEU A 433 1.21 20.01 21.47
CA LEU A 433 0.72 19.06 20.47
C LEU A 433 -0.59 19.57 19.88
N ASN A 434 -0.68 19.57 18.55
CA ASN A 434 -1.89 19.99 17.83
C ASN A 434 -2.48 18.88 16.94
N ARG A 435 -1.76 17.76 16.75
CA ARG A 435 -2.20 16.63 15.92
C ARG A 435 -1.67 15.30 16.42
N LYS A 436 -2.43 14.23 16.13
CA LYS A 436 -2.05 12.82 16.38
C LYS A 436 -1.46 12.09 15.16
N PHE A 437 -1.57 12.71 13.98
CA PHE A 437 -1.04 12.16 12.72
C PHE A 437 -0.47 13.25 11.80
N LEU A 438 0.46 12.87 10.93
CA LEU A 438 1.18 13.78 10.03
C LEU A 438 0.23 14.49 9.05
N LEU A 439 0.43 15.79 8.84
CA LEU A 439 -0.37 16.57 7.89
C LEU A 439 0.19 16.45 6.47
N ARG A 440 -0.34 15.49 5.70
CA ARG A 440 0.05 15.20 4.31
C ARG A 440 -0.30 16.34 3.36
N GLN A 441 0.38 16.40 2.21
CA GLN A 441 0.18 17.48 1.23
C GLN A 441 -1.28 17.56 0.74
N TYR A 442 -1.90 16.43 0.35
CA TYR A 442 -3.29 16.44 -0.11
C TYR A 442 -4.29 16.94 0.95
N LEU A 443 -3.99 16.75 2.25
CA LEU A 443 -4.82 17.29 3.33
C LEU A 443 -4.70 18.81 3.41
N LYS A 444 -3.49 19.36 3.17
CA LYS A 444 -3.32 20.81 3.04
C LYS A 444 -4.11 21.35 1.86
N ASP A 445 -4.15 20.61 0.76
CA ASP A 445 -4.94 20.98 -0.42
C ASP A 445 -6.44 21.01 -0.07
N TYR A 446 -6.96 20.02 0.67
CA TYR A 446 -8.34 20.02 1.17
C TYR A 446 -8.63 21.19 2.12
N LEU A 447 -7.74 21.50 3.05
CA LEU A 447 -7.88 22.66 3.93
C LEU A 447 -7.89 23.96 3.11
N SER A 448 -7.07 24.06 2.07
CA SER A 448 -7.00 25.24 1.19
C SER A 448 -8.19 25.37 0.22
N ALA A 449 -8.96 24.29 0.02
CA ALA A 449 -10.06 24.25 -0.95
C ALA A 449 -11.14 25.28 -0.62
N VAL A 450 -11.34 25.57 0.67
CA VAL A 450 -12.34 26.55 1.12
C VAL A 450 -11.90 28.01 0.96
N VAL A 451 -10.62 28.28 0.68
CA VAL A 451 -10.09 29.64 0.53
C VAL A 451 -10.75 30.35 -0.65
N GLY A 452 -11.26 31.55 -0.38
CA GLY A 452 -12.03 32.39 -1.29
C GLY A 452 -13.55 32.25 -1.10
N SER A 453 -14.02 31.22 -0.40
CA SER A 453 -15.46 30.97 -0.21
C SER A 453 -16.10 32.05 0.65
N LYS A 454 -17.37 32.33 0.37
CA LYS A 454 -18.16 33.37 1.03
C LYS A 454 -19.29 32.75 1.82
N ILE A 455 -19.58 33.34 2.97
CA ILE A 455 -20.74 33.04 3.80
C ILE A 455 -21.59 34.30 3.87
N GLU A 456 -22.80 34.21 3.34
CA GLU A 456 -23.71 35.33 3.16
C GLU A 456 -25.02 35.07 3.91
N GLY A 457 -25.60 36.12 4.49
CA GLY A 457 -26.90 36.08 5.15
C GLY A 457 -27.93 36.91 4.39
N ALA A 458 -29.16 36.40 4.27
CA ALA A 458 -30.27 37.04 3.56
C ALA A 458 -31.61 36.80 4.29
N ASN A 459 -32.63 37.59 3.97
CA ASN A 459 -34.02 37.32 4.38
C ASN A 459 -34.91 36.89 3.21
N HIS A 460 -34.44 37.04 1.96
CA HIS A 460 -35.07 36.50 0.76
C HIS A 460 -34.29 35.29 0.21
N LEU A 461 -35.02 34.26 -0.27
CA LEU A 461 -34.43 32.99 -0.71
C LEU A 461 -33.64 33.10 -2.02
N ASP A 462 -33.91 34.13 -2.82
CA ASP A 462 -33.14 34.49 -4.01
C ASP A 462 -31.84 35.24 -3.68
N PHE A 463 -31.62 35.59 -2.41
CA PHE A 463 -30.46 36.33 -1.90
C PHE A 463 -30.33 37.74 -2.49
N SER A 464 -31.44 38.36 -2.92
CA SER A 464 -31.43 39.75 -3.41
C SER A 464 -30.99 40.76 -2.35
N ASP A 465 -31.17 40.44 -1.06
CA ASP A 465 -30.79 41.26 0.10
C ASP A 465 -29.53 40.73 0.84
N ALA A 466 -28.74 39.89 0.17
CA ALA A 466 -27.57 39.25 0.76
C ALA A 466 -26.58 40.26 1.36
N CYS A 467 -26.09 39.93 2.56
CA CYS A 467 -25.00 40.61 3.23
C CYS A 467 -23.87 39.60 3.48
N LEU A 468 -22.64 39.96 3.11
CA LEU A 468 -21.46 39.16 3.43
C LEU A 468 -21.27 39.12 4.95
N LEU A 469 -21.27 37.91 5.52
CA LEU A 469 -21.00 37.68 6.94
C LEU A 469 -19.52 37.36 7.16
N TYR A 470 -18.94 36.56 6.27
CA TYR A 470 -17.55 36.17 6.35
C TYR A 470 -17.01 35.71 4.99
N GLN A 471 -15.73 35.95 4.75
CA GLN A 471 -15.00 35.39 3.62
C GLN A 471 -13.75 34.69 4.14
N ILE A 472 -13.50 33.48 3.67
CA ILE A 472 -12.32 32.72 4.02
C ILE A 472 -11.16 33.24 3.16
N VAL A 473 -10.21 33.94 3.77
CA VAL A 473 -9.11 34.62 3.04
C VAL A 473 -7.77 33.90 3.12
N ASP A 474 -7.63 32.92 4.02
CA ASP A 474 -6.39 32.18 4.23
C ASP A 474 -6.70 30.71 4.58
N THR A 475 -5.70 29.85 4.43
CA THR A 475 -5.80 28.41 4.66
C THR A 475 -5.98 28.12 6.16
N PRO A 476 -7.03 27.39 6.56
CA PRO A 476 -7.21 26.91 7.92
C PRO A 476 -6.00 26.14 8.45
N LYS A 477 -5.57 26.48 9.68
CA LYS A 477 -4.42 25.84 10.36
C LYS A 477 -4.83 24.65 11.24
N VAL A 478 -6.11 24.55 11.57
CA VAL A 478 -6.76 23.47 12.32
C VAL A 478 -8.10 23.13 11.65
N SER A 479 -8.75 22.03 12.05
CA SER A 479 -10.00 21.58 11.41
C SER A 479 -11.18 22.49 11.71
N TYR A 480 -11.29 23.03 12.92
CA TYR A 480 -12.38 23.92 13.33
C TYR A 480 -11.96 25.38 13.33
N GLN A 481 -12.64 26.20 12.54
CA GLN A 481 -12.38 27.63 12.45
C GLN A 481 -13.58 28.41 12.97
N ALA A 482 -13.33 29.35 13.88
CA ALA A 482 -14.36 30.27 14.35
C ALA A 482 -14.21 31.64 13.67
N ALA A 483 -15.33 32.17 13.17
CA ALA A 483 -15.44 33.50 12.61
C ALA A 483 -16.54 34.29 13.31
N TYR A 484 -16.33 35.60 13.48
CA TYR A 484 -17.23 36.49 14.21
C TYR A 484 -17.71 37.59 13.27
N PRO A 485 -18.88 37.44 12.64
CA PRO A 485 -19.42 38.45 11.73
C PRO A 485 -19.68 39.78 12.45
N PRO A 486 -19.33 40.93 11.85
CA PRO A 486 -19.57 42.24 12.47
C PRO A 486 -21.04 42.71 12.36
N SER A 487 -21.92 41.93 11.71
CA SER A 487 -23.29 42.36 11.44
C SER A 487 -24.23 42.15 12.62
N GLU A 488 -24.97 43.20 12.97
CA GLU A 488 -26.05 43.18 13.95
C GLU A 488 -27.41 42.78 13.36
N LYS A 489 -27.49 42.60 12.03
CA LYS A 489 -28.74 42.23 11.34
C LYS A 489 -29.17 40.80 11.66
N LYS A 490 -30.47 40.55 11.51
CA LYS A 490 -31.05 39.19 11.55
C LYS A 490 -31.20 38.65 10.13
N TYR A 491 -30.93 37.37 9.96
CA TYR A 491 -30.98 36.66 8.70
C TYR A 491 -31.81 35.40 8.85
N ARG A 492 -32.61 35.05 7.85
CA ARG A 492 -33.35 33.78 7.80
C ARG A 492 -32.58 32.72 7.01
N TYR A 493 -31.94 33.12 5.92
CA TYR A 493 -31.21 32.23 5.03
C TYR A 493 -29.71 32.51 5.11
N ILE A 494 -28.91 31.45 5.10
CA ILE A 494 -27.45 31.51 5.06
C ILE A 494 -26.97 30.73 3.85
N ARG A 495 -26.10 31.32 3.03
CA ARG A 495 -25.50 30.65 1.87
C ARG A 495 -24.00 30.59 2.01
N TYR A 496 -23.46 29.40 1.79
CA TYR A 496 -22.04 29.19 1.54
C TYR A 496 -21.84 29.06 0.04
N THR A 497 -20.91 29.82 -0.53
CA THR A 497 -20.60 29.81 -1.97
C THR A 497 -19.09 29.61 -2.16
N SER A 498 -18.71 28.60 -2.95
CA SER A 498 -17.31 28.39 -3.33
C SER A 498 -16.86 29.38 -4.42
N PRO A 499 -15.54 29.59 -4.60
CA PRO A 499 -15.02 30.40 -5.70
C PRO A 499 -15.43 29.85 -7.08
N PRO A 500 -15.56 30.71 -8.12
CA PRO A 500 -15.95 30.30 -9.47
C PRO A 500 -15.04 29.25 -10.11
N ASP A 501 -13.79 29.15 -9.66
CA ASP A 501 -12.77 28.26 -10.19
C ASP A 501 -12.61 26.95 -9.37
N LYS A 502 -13.32 26.82 -8.24
CA LYS A 502 -13.20 25.68 -7.31
C LYS A 502 -14.55 24.97 -7.06
N PRO A 503 -14.55 23.62 -6.95
CA PRO A 503 -15.70 22.91 -6.42
C PRO A 503 -15.94 23.31 -4.96
N LEU A 504 -17.19 23.18 -4.50
CA LEU A 504 -17.51 23.31 -3.09
C LEU A 504 -17.08 22.03 -2.38
N GLN A 505 -16.30 22.20 -1.32
CA GLN A 505 -15.90 21.11 -0.44
C GLN A 505 -15.93 21.60 1.01
N LEU A 506 -16.92 21.15 1.77
CA LEU A 506 -17.15 21.62 3.14
C LEU A 506 -17.65 20.48 4.03
N ALA A 507 -17.00 20.29 5.19
CA ALA A 507 -17.40 19.28 6.15
C ALA A 507 -18.51 19.78 7.06
N GLU A 508 -18.33 20.93 7.72
CA GLU A 508 -19.33 21.47 8.64
C GLU A 508 -19.45 23.00 8.53
N LEU A 509 -20.66 23.49 8.79
CA LEU A 509 -21.04 24.88 8.95
C LEU A 509 -22.07 24.98 10.07
N GLN A 510 -21.63 25.50 11.21
CA GLN A 510 -22.43 25.70 12.40
C GLN A 510 -22.56 27.19 12.70
N LEU A 511 -23.74 27.56 13.18
CA LEU A 511 -24.12 28.96 13.38
C LEU A 511 -24.58 29.14 14.82
N PHE A 512 -24.16 30.23 15.46
CA PHE A 512 -24.47 30.52 16.86
C PHE A 512 -24.98 31.95 16.98
N ARG A 513 -25.88 32.18 17.96
CA ARG A 513 -26.46 33.52 18.15
C ARG A 513 -25.42 34.48 18.75
N ASN A 514 -24.62 34.00 19.70
CA ASN A 514 -23.55 34.75 20.35
C ASN A 514 -22.21 34.00 20.30
N SER A 515 -21.11 34.68 20.66
CA SER A 515 -19.76 34.11 20.71
C SER A 515 -19.63 32.94 21.70
N ASP A 516 -20.29 33.04 22.85
CA ASP A 516 -20.07 32.14 23.99
C ASP A 516 -21.07 30.97 24.01
N ASP A 517 -22.07 31.00 23.12
CA ASP A 517 -23.08 29.96 23.00
C ASP A 517 -22.42 28.61 22.67
N GLN A 518 -22.82 27.58 23.40
CA GLN A 518 -22.47 26.18 23.12
C GLN A 518 -23.53 25.50 22.25
N GLU A 519 -24.75 26.04 22.23
CA GLU A 519 -25.84 25.51 21.42
C GLU A 519 -25.88 26.17 20.04
N LYS A 520 -25.77 25.35 18.99
CA LYS A 520 -25.90 25.80 17.61
C LYS A 520 -27.35 26.10 17.25
N LEU A 521 -27.56 27.08 16.37
CA LEU A 521 -28.85 27.35 15.72
C LEU A 521 -29.25 26.15 14.86
N CYS A 522 -30.52 25.76 14.94
CA CYS A 522 -31.08 24.77 14.04
C CYS A 522 -31.21 25.36 12.64
N ALA A 523 -30.68 24.66 11.63
CA ALA A 523 -30.70 25.07 10.25
C ALA A 523 -30.99 23.86 9.35
N LYS A 524 -31.80 24.04 8.31
CA LYS A 524 -32.11 22.99 7.33
C LYS A 524 -31.55 23.36 5.97
N VAL A 525 -30.93 22.42 5.27
CA VAL A 525 -30.56 22.62 3.87
C VAL A 525 -31.84 22.74 3.04
N VAL A 526 -31.98 23.82 2.27
CA VAL A 526 -33.16 24.12 1.43
C VAL A 526 -32.82 24.30 -0.05
N GLY A 527 -31.53 24.30 -0.39
CA GLY A 527 -31.07 24.35 -1.78
C GLY A 527 -29.56 24.23 -1.87
N GLY A 528 -29.06 23.71 -2.97
CA GLY A 528 -27.64 23.56 -3.21
C GLY A 528 -27.32 23.06 -4.61
N SER A 529 -26.05 23.14 -4.95
CA SER A 529 -25.45 22.64 -6.19
C SER A 529 -25.48 21.12 -6.29
N ASN A 530 -25.22 20.61 -7.51
CA ASN A 530 -25.18 19.16 -7.74
C ASN A 530 -23.97 18.51 -7.06
N THR A 531 -24.21 17.38 -6.39
CA THR A 531 -23.17 16.56 -5.76
C THR A 531 -22.19 16.00 -6.80
N PHE A 532 -20.97 15.65 -6.36
CA PHE A 532 -19.93 15.07 -7.23
C PHE A 532 -20.42 13.79 -7.93
N ILE A 533 -21.02 12.91 -7.14
CA ILE A 533 -21.69 11.66 -7.56
C ILE A 533 -23.00 11.57 -6.78
N ALA A 534 -24.02 10.92 -7.34
CA ALA A 534 -25.29 10.62 -6.68
C ALA A 534 -25.11 9.57 -5.58
N ASP A 535 -24.44 9.97 -4.49
CA ASP A 535 -24.09 9.17 -3.32
C ASP A 535 -24.21 10.05 -2.07
N ASP A 536 -24.76 9.48 -1.00
CA ASP A 536 -25.09 10.21 0.23
C ASP A 536 -23.85 10.71 1.00
N ARG A 537 -22.66 10.16 0.71
CA ARG A 537 -21.39 10.61 1.29
C ARG A 537 -21.00 12.02 0.87
N PHE A 538 -21.49 12.48 -0.28
CA PHE A 538 -21.16 13.78 -0.86
C PHE A 538 -22.37 14.71 -0.89
N ASP A 539 -23.42 14.42 -0.10
CA ASP A 539 -24.66 15.19 -0.14
C ASP A 539 -24.54 16.56 0.54
N SER A 540 -25.34 17.52 0.09
CA SER A 540 -25.44 18.85 0.70
C SER A 540 -25.82 18.83 2.20
N LEU A 541 -26.55 17.82 2.66
CA LEU A 541 -26.91 17.61 4.06
C LEU A 541 -25.70 17.39 4.97
N LYS A 542 -24.54 17.05 4.40
CA LYS A 542 -23.30 16.85 5.16
C LYS A 542 -22.76 18.12 5.79
N VAL A 543 -23.09 19.30 5.26
CA VAL A 543 -22.54 20.55 5.80
C VAL A 543 -23.01 20.92 7.20
N ASN A 544 -23.96 20.20 7.80
CA ASN A 544 -24.42 20.48 9.16
C ASN A 544 -24.93 19.26 9.94
N ASP A 545 -24.48 18.06 9.57
CA ASP A 545 -24.91 16.81 10.21
C ASP A 545 -24.19 16.53 11.56
N GLY A 546 -23.18 17.34 11.89
CA GLY A 546 -22.41 17.24 13.12
C GLY A 546 -21.24 16.25 13.04
N ASP A 547 -20.99 15.65 11.87
CA ASP A 547 -19.88 14.74 11.63
C ASP A 547 -18.81 15.38 10.75
N GLY A 548 -17.74 15.84 11.39
CA GLY A 548 -16.59 16.49 10.73
C GLY A 548 -15.77 15.60 9.77
N LEU A 549 -16.06 14.30 9.69
CA LEU A 549 -15.48 13.39 8.70
C LEU A 549 -16.34 13.23 7.44
N THR A 550 -17.61 13.67 7.48
CA THR A 550 -18.44 13.75 6.29
C THR A 550 -18.31 15.13 5.64
N PHE A 551 -18.63 15.24 4.36
CA PHE A 551 -18.49 16.50 3.64
C PHE A 551 -19.37 16.58 2.41
N PHE A 552 -19.84 17.78 2.10
CA PHE A 552 -20.44 18.08 0.82
C PHE A 552 -19.33 18.29 -0.20
N LEU A 553 -19.38 17.58 -1.34
CA LEU A 553 -18.46 17.76 -2.47
C LEU A 553 -19.27 17.91 -3.75
N THR A 554 -19.04 18.98 -4.51
CA THR A 554 -19.76 19.24 -5.77
C THR A 554 -18.95 18.86 -7.00
N LYS A 555 -19.67 18.55 -8.08
CA LYS A 555 -19.06 18.37 -9.41
C LYS A 555 -18.72 19.71 -10.05
N GLU A 556 -19.60 20.68 -9.89
CA GLU A 556 -19.48 22.01 -10.48
C GLU A 556 -18.67 22.96 -9.60
N LYS A 557 -18.04 23.94 -10.26
CA LYS A 557 -17.29 25.03 -9.63
C LYS A 557 -18.20 26.22 -9.38
N GLY A 558 -17.84 27.10 -8.43
CA GLY A 558 -18.70 28.22 -8.04
C GLY A 558 -20.01 27.76 -7.41
N ALA A 559 -20.00 26.58 -6.81
CA ALA A 559 -21.16 25.92 -6.25
C ALA A 559 -21.61 26.57 -4.93
N PHE A 560 -22.83 26.27 -4.50
CA PHE A 560 -23.37 26.79 -3.25
C PHE A 560 -24.20 25.77 -2.46
N VAL A 561 -24.41 26.07 -1.18
CA VAL A 561 -25.41 25.43 -0.32
C VAL A 561 -26.13 26.50 0.50
N THR A 562 -27.44 26.36 0.65
CA THR A 562 -28.32 27.29 1.36
C THR A 562 -28.99 26.62 2.54
N LEU A 563 -28.88 27.25 3.71
CA LEU A 563 -29.49 26.86 4.97
C LEU A 563 -30.65 27.81 5.31
N ASP A 564 -31.81 27.27 5.70
CA ASP A 564 -32.92 28.02 6.31
C ASP A 564 -32.92 27.80 7.83
N LEU A 565 -32.86 28.90 8.58
CA LEU A 565 -32.94 28.91 10.04
C LEU A 565 -34.38 28.76 10.57
N GLY A 566 -35.38 28.75 9.67
CA GLY A 566 -36.81 28.73 9.95
C GLY A 566 -37.35 30.07 10.43
N LYS A 567 -36.52 30.89 11.08
CA LYS A 567 -36.82 32.28 11.49
C LYS A 567 -35.57 33.14 11.43
N ALA A 568 -35.76 34.44 11.21
CA ALA A 568 -34.65 35.38 11.19
C ALA A 568 -33.94 35.44 12.56
N ALA A 569 -32.62 35.23 12.57
CA ALA A 569 -31.79 35.23 13.77
C ALA A 569 -30.50 36.05 13.55
N LYS A 570 -29.98 36.64 14.63
CA LYS A 570 -28.63 37.22 14.64
C LYS A 570 -27.60 36.10 14.62
N ILE A 571 -26.52 36.30 13.87
CA ILE A 571 -25.39 35.36 13.79
C ILE A 571 -24.16 36.01 14.41
N GLY A 572 -23.82 35.63 15.65
CA GLY A 572 -22.68 36.17 16.39
C GLY A 572 -21.40 35.34 16.24
N LYS A 573 -21.52 34.06 15.89
CA LYS A 573 -20.39 33.17 15.63
C LYS A 573 -20.73 32.16 14.55
N ILE A 574 -19.78 31.95 13.65
CA ILE A 574 -19.81 30.94 12.60
C ILE A 574 -18.65 29.98 12.89
N VAL A 575 -18.92 28.69 12.95
CA VAL A 575 -17.89 27.65 13.00
C VAL A 575 -17.94 26.88 11.71
N TYR A 576 -16.83 26.81 10.98
CA TYR A 576 -16.75 26.04 9.75
C TYR A 576 -15.58 25.06 9.78
N MET A 577 -15.74 23.97 9.04
CA MET A 577 -14.74 22.92 8.91
C MET A 577 -14.56 22.55 7.43
N PRO A 578 -13.36 22.70 6.86
CA PRO A 578 -13.04 22.14 5.55
C PRO A 578 -13.04 20.60 5.58
N ARG A 579 -13.07 19.94 4.42
CA ARG A 579 -12.76 18.51 4.38
C ARG A 579 -11.39 18.25 5.03
N ASN A 580 -11.34 17.28 5.93
CA ASN A 580 -10.18 16.99 6.76
C ASN A 580 -10.17 15.51 7.18
N ASP A 581 -9.23 15.15 8.05
CA ASP A 581 -8.98 13.78 8.54
C ASP A 581 -9.29 13.59 10.05
N ASP A 582 -9.83 14.61 10.73
CA ASP A 582 -10.13 14.65 12.17
C ASP A 582 -8.93 14.26 13.06
N ASN A 583 -7.70 14.50 12.60
CA ASN A 583 -6.47 14.20 13.32
C ASN A 583 -5.87 15.40 14.08
N PHE A 584 -6.52 16.57 14.03
CA PHE A 584 -6.24 17.68 14.95
C PHE A 584 -6.77 17.40 16.36
N ILE A 585 -6.27 18.11 17.37
CA ILE A 585 -6.85 18.06 18.71
C ILE A 585 -8.29 18.59 18.66
N ARG A 586 -9.21 17.76 19.17
CA ARG A 586 -10.64 18.04 19.25
C ARG A 586 -11.05 18.34 20.68
N LEU A 587 -11.78 19.43 20.88
CA LEU A 587 -12.31 19.82 22.18
C LEU A 587 -13.19 18.72 22.78
N GLY A 588 -13.02 18.48 24.08
CA GLY A 588 -13.75 17.47 24.85
C GLY A 588 -13.23 16.04 24.72
N ASP A 589 -12.35 15.75 23.76
CA ASP A 589 -11.73 14.44 23.64
C ASP A 589 -10.63 14.24 24.69
N GLN A 590 -10.46 13.00 25.14
CA GLN A 590 -9.42 12.60 26.07
C GLN A 590 -8.23 12.02 25.30
N TYR A 591 -7.03 12.50 25.63
CA TYR A 591 -5.77 12.08 25.02
C TYR A 591 -4.80 11.56 26.06
N GLU A 592 -3.88 10.70 25.63
CA GLU A 592 -2.78 10.21 26.44
C GLU A 592 -1.48 10.17 25.63
N LEU A 593 -0.43 10.79 26.17
CA LEU A 593 0.89 10.80 25.56
C LEU A 593 1.72 9.65 26.13
N TYR A 594 2.36 8.88 25.27
CA TYR A 594 3.26 7.79 25.64
C TYR A 594 4.68 8.06 25.14
N TYR A 595 5.68 7.53 25.84
CA TYR A 595 7.02 7.32 25.30
C TYR A 595 7.35 5.81 25.23
N GLN A 596 8.26 5.44 24.34
CA GLN A 596 8.73 4.06 24.20
C GLN A 596 9.98 3.83 25.08
N ASP A 597 9.94 2.83 25.97
CA ASP A 597 11.01 2.47 26.92
C ASP A 597 11.61 1.07 26.70
N GLY A 598 12.07 0.82 25.48
CA GLY A 598 12.67 -0.43 25.07
C GLY A 598 11.81 -1.65 25.38
N PHE A 599 12.37 -2.61 26.11
CA PHE A 599 11.70 -3.83 26.53
C PHE A 599 10.45 -3.57 27.41
N ASN A 600 10.43 -2.48 28.18
CA ASN A 600 9.29 -2.13 29.04
C ASN A 600 8.07 -1.64 28.23
N GLY A 601 8.26 -1.33 26.95
CA GLY A 601 7.18 -0.96 26.03
C GLY A 601 6.76 0.49 26.16
N TRP A 602 5.47 0.77 25.97
CA TRP A 602 4.91 2.12 25.99
C TRP A 602 4.54 2.54 27.41
N ILE A 603 5.10 3.66 27.89
CA ILE A 603 4.86 4.20 29.23
C ILE A 603 4.16 5.56 29.10
N SER A 604 3.12 5.79 29.90
CA SER A 604 2.31 7.00 29.87
C SER A 604 3.05 8.20 30.50
N LEU A 605 2.94 9.36 29.85
CA LEU A 605 3.31 10.69 30.35
C LEU A 605 2.10 11.47 30.87
N GLY A 606 0.91 10.86 30.88
CA GLY A 606 -0.30 11.43 31.45
C GLY A 606 -1.45 11.61 30.46
N LYS A 607 -2.65 11.74 31.03
CA LYS A 607 -3.91 11.93 30.32
C LYS A 607 -4.38 13.38 30.43
N GLN A 608 -4.94 13.92 29.36
CA GLN A 608 -5.56 15.24 29.33
C GLN A 608 -6.88 15.21 28.58
N VAL A 609 -7.85 16.01 29.00
CA VAL A 609 -9.05 16.30 28.22
C VAL A 609 -8.83 17.64 27.53
N ALA A 610 -8.99 17.68 26.22
CA ALA A 610 -8.73 18.87 25.44
C ALA A 610 -9.76 19.96 25.74
N THR A 611 -9.34 21.03 26.42
CA THR A 611 -10.10 22.27 26.61
C THR A 611 -9.73 23.34 25.58
N GLU A 612 -8.64 23.11 24.85
CA GLU A 612 -8.12 23.94 23.77
C GLU A 612 -7.80 23.07 22.54
N LEU A 613 -7.45 23.71 21.42
CA LEU A 613 -7.04 23.01 20.18
C LEU A 613 -5.57 22.56 20.21
N THR A 614 -4.95 22.62 21.39
CA THR A 614 -3.57 22.24 21.67
C THR A 614 -3.52 21.51 23.02
N LEU A 615 -2.56 20.60 23.18
CA LEU A 615 -2.26 19.91 24.43
C LEU A 615 -0.82 20.19 24.84
N HIS A 616 -0.62 20.72 26.04
CA HIS A 616 0.70 21.01 26.60
C HIS A 616 1.16 19.85 27.49
N TYR A 617 2.31 19.25 27.19
CA TYR A 617 2.92 18.21 28.03
C TYR A 617 4.30 18.63 28.53
N ASP A 618 4.52 18.49 29.83
CA ASP A 618 5.81 18.68 30.50
C ASP A 618 6.54 17.37 30.77
N ASN A 619 7.79 17.47 31.21
CA ASN A 619 8.61 16.34 31.68
C ASN A 619 8.85 15.24 30.63
N ILE A 620 8.85 15.61 29.35
CA ILE A 620 9.13 14.70 28.24
C ILE A 620 10.64 14.39 28.23
N PRO A 621 11.07 13.12 28.32
CA PRO A 621 12.48 12.77 28.25
C PRO A 621 13.06 13.05 26.85
N GLN A 622 14.31 13.52 26.79
CA GLN A 622 15.00 13.71 25.52
C GLN A 622 15.22 12.37 24.79
N ASN A 623 15.39 12.45 23.46
CA ASN A 623 15.65 11.31 22.57
C ASN A 623 14.54 10.22 22.56
N ALA A 624 13.38 10.49 23.15
CA ALA A 624 12.25 9.57 23.20
C ALA A 624 11.47 9.50 21.87
N VAL A 625 10.97 8.30 21.56
CA VAL A 625 9.88 8.11 20.58
C VAL A 625 8.56 8.29 21.31
N LEU A 626 7.72 9.19 20.80
CA LEU A 626 6.47 9.60 21.41
C LEU A 626 5.26 9.16 20.57
N TRP A 627 4.16 8.85 21.24
CA TRP A 627 2.89 8.47 20.62
C TRP A 627 1.72 9.12 21.36
N LEU A 628 0.98 9.99 20.67
CA LEU A 628 -0.23 10.62 21.20
C LEU A 628 -1.46 9.81 20.79
N ARG A 629 -2.18 9.29 21.78
CA ARG A 629 -3.41 8.52 21.57
C ARG A 629 -4.64 9.36 21.86
N ASN A 630 -5.65 9.30 20.99
CA ASN A 630 -7.00 9.77 21.30
C ASN A 630 -7.79 8.58 21.86
N LEU A 631 -8.17 8.67 23.14
CA LEU A 631 -8.89 7.63 23.86
C LEU A 631 -10.41 7.70 23.63
N SER A 632 -10.89 8.75 22.98
CA SER A 632 -12.32 8.98 22.72
C SER A 632 -12.75 8.48 21.33
N ARG A 633 -11.92 8.66 20.29
CA ARG A 633 -12.30 8.33 18.89
C ARG A 633 -11.09 8.23 17.95
N GLY A 634 -11.35 7.76 16.73
CA GLY A 634 -10.37 7.71 15.64
C GLY A 634 -9.39 6.54 15.75
N LYS A 635 -8.61 6.33 14.68
CA LYS A 635 -7.59 5.25 14.60
C LYS A 635 -6.25 5.72 14.03
N GLU A 636 -6.23 6.81 13.27
CA GLU A 636 -5.01 7.30 12.63
C GLU A 636 -4.10 7.99 13.66
N GLU A 637 -3.07 7.29 14.10
CA GLU A 637 -2.06 7.77 15.05
C GLU A 637 -0.68 7.29 14.60
N THR A 638 0.35 8.12 14.75
CA THR A 638 1.72 7.72 14.43
C THR A 638 2.71 8.32 15.42
N VAL A 639 3.91 7.74 15.42
CA VAL A 639 5.00 8.15 16.30
C VAL A 639 5.73 9.40 15.80
N PHE A 640 6.22 10.18 16.74
CA PHE A 640 6.97 11.41 16.53
C PHE A 640 8.05 11.58 17.61
N ARG A 641 8.88 12.61 17.44
CA ARG A 641 9.86 13.05 18.44
C ARG A 641 9.68 14.54 18.74
N ASN A 642 10.16 14.95 19.90
CA ASN A 642 10.32 16.37 20.24
C ASN A 642 11.65 16.88 19.66
N GLU A 643 11.59 17.90 18.80
CA GLU A 643 12.77 18.64 18.36
C GLU A 643 12.64 20.09 18.81
N ALA A 644 13.25 20.44 19.96
CA ALA A 644 13.25 21.79 20.52
C ALA A 644 11.85 22.38 20.72
N GLY A 645 10.93 21.59 21.29
CA GLY A 645 9.54 21.96 21.54
C GLY A 645 8.60 21.73 20.35
N ARG A 646 9.12 21.26 19.20
CA ARG A 646 8.34 21.02 17.99
C ARG A 646 8.06 19.54 17.78
N GLN A 647 6.81 19.22 17.47
CA GLN A 647 6.39 17.88 17.05
C GLN A 647 6.95 17.53 15.66
N VAL A 648 7.75 16.46 15.57
CA VAL A 648 8.33 15.97 14.31
C VAL A 648 8.04 14.50 14.13
N PHE A 649 7.18 14.19 13.17
CA PHE A 649 6.84 12.81 12.83
C PHE A 649 8.04 12.08 12.22
N PHE A 650 8.22 10.81 12.59
CA PHE A 650 9.28 9.97 12.00
C PHE A 650 9.01 9.64 10.54
N VAL A 651 7.74 9.55 10.19
CA VAL A 651 7.24 9.30 8.84
C VAL A 651 7.14 10.61 8.07
N LYS A 652 7.66 10.62 6.84
CA LYS A 652 7.78 11.84 6.02
C LYS A 652 6.71 11.97 4.95
N TRP A 653 6.13 10.85 4.54
CA TRP A 653 5.20 10.77 3.41
C TRP A 653 3.79 10.44 3.83
#